data_AF-F8FQ60-F1
#
_entry.id   AF-F8FQ60-F1
#
_cell.length_a   1.000
_cell.length_b   1.000
_cell.length_c   1.000
_cell.angle_alpha   90.00
_cell.angle_beta   90.00
_cell.angle_gamma   90.00
#
_symmetry.space_group_name_H-M   'P 1'
#
loop_
_entity.id
_entity.type
_entity.pdbx_description
1 polymer ?
#
loop_
_entity_poly.entity_id
_entity_poly.type
_entity_poly.pdbx_seq_one_letter_code
_entity_poly.pdbx_strand_id
1 'polypeptide(L)'
;MIREIPYNENWMFTKNNEPAYAHERMKEGQFVSLPHTWNAEDGCSSDYYRGSCWYQNLLTVSPEDLTKQIYLEIGAAGNVGKIYVNGCLAEESRCGYAMFRANLTPYLKAGGNLISIMVDNTYDNEVLPLLADFTFYGGLYREVKLLMMEDLHFDVMDNGRDGVYFTQKKIGDRVFEWAVQGQVINELSPTTGNVRLLLRDHDGNVVSDSTSELEFEGVTPFELRGEIVDPILWHGVERPYLYTATITISAAGRIRDSRQIEIGFRTIEITTEQGLLLNGSPLKLNGVCRHQDFAGVGNAVTKSHMEQDIALIREVGANSIRLAHYQHDDYFYSLCDRHGLLVWAEIPFISVPSSKDPENQNAVEQLEKLVKQAFNHTSIYCWGVQNEITIAVETEYTHKTINKFVDLVNEWDPGRYTAQANINGVEDNSIINSYTDVVGYNLYYGWYYGDVQDLQKRFDSFHAANPDIPLILSEYGVDTNPKFHSYVPKVKDYTEEYQLMFHHNAIKAIHERPFVIGGYVWNMFDFGSANRKEGGETGRNLKGLVTFDRLTKKDAFYLYKAYWSKEPFVHLAGRRFVNRHQAQNDIMVLTNLQDVRVYVNNAFIARIQSDEAVKIVKNVLLSEGDNLVRVEGVDGRGSVCMDEMVLHRVYEPDESYIHVVEDQSKNVVNWFEKFDLSETEAVPLKDGYYSTFDTIEDLYSNEAAKAVFLKYFGHVTGNPFFEVTMNVMSIEKMAQLEFYKIVPELLIAMNKELNVIQKVEAETSDVQQ
;
A
#
# COMPACT_ATOMS: atom_id res chain seq x y z
N MET A 1 34.86 4.92 -8.61
CA MET A 1 33.71 4.76 -7.68
C MET A 1 32.50 5.34 -8.36
N ILE A 2 31.32 4.72 -8.20
CA ILE A 2 30.06 5.29 -8.69
C ILE A 2 29.89 6.72 -8.18
N ARG A 3 29.50 7.62 -9.08
CA ARG A 3 29.11 8.98 -8.76
C ARG A 3 27.64 9.16 -9.11
N GLU A 4 26.83 9.43 -8.10
CA GLU A 4 25.42 9.76 -8.27
C GLU A 4 25.26 11.28 -8.35
N ILE A 5 24.57 11.75 -9.40
CA ILE A 5 24.33 13.17 -9.63
C ILE A 5 22.82 13.37 -9.68
N PRO A 6 22.22 14.12 -8.74
CA PRO A 6 20.81 14.48 -8.80
C PRO A 6 20.50 15.18 -10.13
N TYR A 7 19.42 14.75 -10.79
CA TYR A 7 19.03 15.26 -12.10
C TYR A 7 17.54 15.67 -12.10
N ASN A 8 17.15 16.39 -11.05
CA ASN A 8 15.77 16.75 -10.75
C ASN A 8 15.37 18.15 -11.25
N GLU A 9 16.32 19.02 -11.57
CA GLU A 9 16.04 20.44 -11.84
C GLU A 9 15.88 20.77 -13.32
N ASN A 10 15.08 21.80 -13.62
CA ASN A 10 14.94 22.41 -14.96
C ASN A 10 14.38 21.48 -16.05
N TRP A 11 13.45 20.59 -15.71
CA TRP A 11 12.74 19.80 -16.71
C TRP A 11 11.64 20.64 -17.36
N MET A 12 11.62 20.70 -18.69
CA MET A 12 10.50 21.26 -19.44
C MET A 12 9.39 20.20 -19.53
N PHE A 13 8.21 20.51 -19.03
CA PHE A 13 7.05 19.63 -18.98
C PHE A 13 5.91 20.14 -19.88
N THR A 14 5.21 19.22 -20.53
CA THR A 14 3.96 19.54 -21.25
C THR A 14 2.98 18.36 -21.26
N LYS A 15 1.69 18.67 -21.18
CA LYS A 15 0.58 17.73 -21.42
C LYS A 15 0.27 17.55 -22.93
N ASN A 16 0.89 18.37 -23.80
CA ASN A 16 0.72 18.20 -25.25
C ASN A 16 1.49 16.96 -25.70
N ASN A 17 0.76 15.96 -26.19
CA ASN A 17 1.37 14.71 -26.64
C ASN A 17 1.74 14.78 -28.13
N GLU A 18 2.94 15.26 -28.42
CA GLU A 18 3.51 15.27 -29.77
C GLU A 18 4.66 14.25 -29.87
N PRO A 19 4.54 13.18 -30.69
CA PRO A 19 5.61 12.18 -30.86
C PRO A 19 6.95 12.77 -31.33
N ALA A 20 6.93 13.95 -31.96
CA ALA A 20 8.12 14.69 -32.35
C ALA A 20 9.02 15.04 -31.14
N TYR A 21 8.46 15.18 -29.94
CA TYR A 21 9.24 15.49 -28.72
C TYR A 21 10.21 14.38 -28.31
N ALA A 22 10.15 13.19 -28.92
CA ALA A 22 11.22 12.21 -28.80
C ALA A 22 12.57 12.76 -29.28
N HIS A 23 12.58 13.59 -30.34
CA HIS A 23 13.80 14.06 -31.02
C HIS A 23 13.87 15.59 -31.22
N GLU A 24 12.75 16.29 -31.19
CA GLU A 24 12.67 17.74 -31.29
C GLU A 24 12.57 18.39 -29.90
N ARG A 25 13.25 19.53 -29.73
CA ARG A 25 13.17 20.31 -28.49
C ARG A 25 11.81 21.00 -28.39
N MET A 26 11.17 20.88 -27.24
CA MET A 26 9.96 21.64 -26.88
C MET A 26 10.24 23.14 -26.93
N LYS A 27 9.32 23.87 -27.57
CA LYS A 27 9.34 25.33 -27.64
C LYS A 27 8.47 25.97 -26.56
N GLU A 28 7.44 25.27 -26.11
CA GLU A 28 6.47 25.71 -25.12
C GLU A 28 6.27 24.59 -24.09
N GLY A 29 6.07 24.97 -22.83
CA GLY A 29 5.94 24.07 -21.69
C GLY A 29 6.18 24.79 -20.37
N GLN A 30 6.07 24.06 -19.27
CA GLN A 30 6.33 24.54 -17.92
C GLN A 30 7.66 23.98 -17.43
N PHE A 31 8.52 24.81 -16.85
CA PHE A 31 9.66 24.30 -16.10
C PHE A 31 9.19 23.74 -14.75
N VAL A 32 9.56 22.51 -14.47
CA VAL A 32 9.26 21.79 -13.23
C VAL A 32 10.54 21.24 -12.61
N SER A 33 10.50 21.03 -11.30
CA SER A 33 11.51 20.27 -10.55
C SER A 33 10.89 18.95 -10.12
N LEU A 34 11.68 17.89 -10.15
CA LEU A 34 11.28 16.56 -9.72
C LEU A 34 11.51 16.39 -8.21
N PRO A 35 10.69 15.61 -7.50
CA PRO A 35 9.55 14.84 -7.99
C PRO A 35 8.39 15.72 -8.48
N HIS A 36 7.71 15.28 -9.55
CA HIS A 36 6.57 16.00 -10.14
C HIS A 36 5.46 15.04 -10.59
N THR A 37 4.21 15.40 -10.28
CA THR A 37 3.01 14.79 -10.85
C THR A 37 2.11 15.86 -11.43
N TRP A 38 1.51 15.58 -12.59
CA TRP A 38 0.50 16.48 -13.16
C TRP A 38 -0.88 16.32 -12.54
N ASN A 39 -1.03 15.39 -11.58
CA ASN A 39 -2.26 15.09 -10.86
C ASN A 39 -2.25 15.60 -9.40
N ALA A 40 -1.35 16.52 -9.05
CA ALA A 40 -1.29 17.08 -7.69
C ALA A 40 -2.57 17.83 -7.31
N GLU A 41 -3.17 18.55 -8.27
CA GLU A 41 -4.39 19.33 -8.07
C GLU A 41 -5.67 18.55 -8.38
N ASP A 42 -5.72 17.86 -9.53
CA ASP A 42 -6.93 17.17 -10.01
C ASP A 42 -7.06 15.73 -9.47
N GLY A 43 -6.04 15.16 -8.84
CA GLY A 43 -6.03 13.76 -8.37
C GLY A 43 -7.00 13.44 -7.24
N CYS A 44 -7.72 14.42 -6.71
CA CYS A 44 -8.87 14.23 -5.83
C CYS A 44 -10.19 14.59 -6.53
N SER A 45 -10.25 14.44 -7.85
CA SER A 45 -11.44 14.66 -8.67
C SER A 45 -11.69 13.47 -9.59
N SER A 46 -12.95 13.12 -9.81
CA SER A 46 -13.33 11.97 -10.64
C SER A 46 -12.95 12.12 -12.12
N ASP A 47 -12.64 13.34 -12.57
CA ASP A 47 -12.25 13.70 -13.93
C ASP A 47 -10.74 14.03 -14.05
N TYR A 48 -9.91 13.55 -13.13
CA TYR A 48 -8.46 13.77 -13.17
C TYR A 48 -7.86 13.35 -14.52
N TYR A 49 -6.91 14.15 -15.01
CA TYR A 49 -6.32 13.92 -16.33
C TYR A 49 -5.49 12.63 -16.35
N ARG A 50 -5.84 11.74 -17.28
CA ARG A 50 -5.05 10.56 -17.64
C ARG A 50 -4.62 10.63 -19.11
N GLY A 51 -3.34 10.47 -19.37
CA GLY A 51 -2.77 10.66 -20.69
C GLY A 51 -1.25 10.62 -20.72
N SER A 52 -0.69 10.61 -21.92
CA SER A 52 0.75 10.72 -22.13
C SER A 52 1.21 12.18 -22.05
N CYS A 53 2.21 12.44 -21.22
CA CYS A 53 2.88 13.72 -21.09
C CYS A 53 4.38 13.58 -21.37
N TRP A 54 5.05 14.71 -21.59
CA TRP A 54 6.47 14.72 -21.89
C TRP A 54 7.27 15.61 -20.93
N TYR A 55 8.48 15.16 -20.62
CA TYR A 55 9.52 15.89 -19.88
C TYR A 55 10.78 15.98 -20.75
N GLN A 56 11.44 17.13 -20.79
CA GLN A 56 12.70 17.32 -21.50
C GLN A 56 13.75 18.05 -20.68
N ASN A 57 15.00 17.62 -20.79
CA ASN A 57 16.15 18.29 -20.21
C ASN A 57 17.37 18.19 -21.16
N LEU A 58 18.29 19.15 -21.06
CA LEU A 58 19.52 19.17 -21.86
C LEU A 58 20.71 18.76 -21.00
N LEU A 59 21.23 17.56 -21.26
CA LEU A 59 22.42 17.05 -20.60
C LEU A 59 23.68 17.51 -21.34
N THR A 60 24.56 18.24 -20.66
CA THR A 60 25.88 18.60 -21.22
C THR A 60 26.91 17.57 -20.77
N VAL A 61 27.57 16.91 -21.72
CA VAL A 61 28.56 15.85 -21.49
C VAL A 61 29.93 16.31 -21.99
N SER A 62 30.95 16.25 -21.14
CA SER A 62 32.32 16.56 -21.56
C SER A 62 32.96 15.40 -22.33
N PRO A 63 34.02 15.63 -23.13
CA PRO A 63 34.76 14.54 -23.76
C PRO A 63 35.35 13.53 -22.76
N GLU A 64 35.64 13.95 -21.53
CA GLU A 64 36.14 13.06 -20.46
C GLU A 64 35.03 12.15 -19.94
N ASP A 65 33.81 12.68 -19.79
CA ASP A 65 32.65 11.90 -19.31
C ASP A 65 32.28 10.77 -20.28
N LEU A 66 32.56 10.91 -21.58
CA LEU A 66 32.35 9.85 -22.58
C LEU A 66 33.26 8.62 -22.38
N THR A 67 34.26 8.71 -21.49
CA THR A 67 35.09 7.57 -21.08
C THR A 67 34.50 6.79 -19.89
N LYS A 68 33.31 7.20 -19.42
CA LYS A 68 32.60 6.59 -18.30
C LYS A 68 31.35 5.90 -18.79
N GLN A 69 30.85 4.96 -17.98
CA GLN A 69 29.52 4.41 -18.16
C GLN A 69 28.50 5.35 -17.50
N ILE A 70 27.53 5.82 -18.27
CA ILE A 70 26.53 6.80 -17.82
C ILE A 70 25.15 6.19 -17.95
N TYR A 71 24.43 6.11 -16.83
CA TYR A 71 23.05 5.63 -16.78
C TYR A 71 22.14 6.74 -16.26
N LEU A 72 20.90 6.76 -16.75
CA LEU A 72 19.81 7.52 -16.15
C LEU A 72 19.01 6.57 -15.27
N GLU A 73 18.87 6.88 -13.99
CA GLU A 73 17.97 6.17 -13.09
C GLU A 73 16.72 7.03 -12.86
N ILE A 74 15.55 6.44 -13.09
CA ILE A 74 14.26 7.03 -12.77
C ILE A 74 13.70 6.28 -11.57
N GLY A 75 13.48 6.98 -10.45
CA GLY A 75 12.98 6.37 -9.22
C GLY A 75 11.57 5.78 -9.37
N ALA A 76 10.72 6.40 -10.19
CA ALA A 76 9.44 5.87 -10.66
C ALA A 76 8.84 6.78 -11.75
N ALA A 77 8.09 6.19 -12.68
CA ALA A 77 7.29 6.90 -13.69
C ALA A 77 5.89 6.31 -13.75
N GLY A 78 4.88 7.04 -13.24
CA GLY A 78 3.50 6.57 -13.17
C GLY A 78 2.78 6.73 -14.52
N ASN A 79 2.35 5.69 -15.25
CA ASN A 79 2.55 4.24 -15.02
C ASN A 79 3.50 3.59 -16.03
N VAL A 80 3.64 4.18 -17.23
CA VAL A 80 4.59 3.77 -18.26
C VAL A 80 5.57 4.91 -18.52
N GLY A 81 6.87 4.62 -18.55
CA GLY A 81 7.92 5.60 -18.84
C GLY A 81 8.79 5.15 -20.02
N LYS A 82 9.04 6.04 -20.99
CA LYS A 82 9.94 5.80 -22.12
C LYS A 82 11.02 6.88 -22.18
N ILE A 83 12.28 6.47 -22.17
CA ILE A 83 13.44 7.37 -22.18
C ILE A 83 14.02 7.44 -23.58
N TYR A 84 14.16 8.65 -24.11
CA TYR A 84 14.79 8.93 -25.38
C TYR A 84 16.03 9.81 -25.19
N VAL A 85 17.11 9.46 -25.88
CA VAL A 85 18.35 10.23 -25.93
C VAL A 85 18.63 10.62 -27.37
N ASN A 86 18.63 11.93 -27.65
CA ASN A 86 18.84 12.45 -28.99
C ASN A 86 17.89 11.84 -30.05
N GLY A 87 16.66 11.47 -29.67
CA GLY A 87 15.68 10.84 -30.56
C GLY A 87 15.66 9.31 -30.55
N CYS A 88 16.67 8.66 -29.97
CA CYS A 88 16.73 7.20 -29.89
C CYS A 88 16.09 6.71 -28.59
N LEU A 89 15.18 5.74 -28.68
CA LEU A 89 14.65 5.05 -27.50
C LEU A 89 15.78 4.28 -26.82
N ALA A 90 16.02 4.59 -25.55
CA ALA A 90 17.06 3.98 -24.73
C ALA A 90 16.48 2.91 -23.78
N GLU A 91 15.30 3.15 -23.21
CA GLU A 91 14.62 2.20 -22.32
C GLU A 91 13.12 2.47 -22.21
N GLU A 92 12.35 1.44 -21.87
CA GLU A 92 10.93 1.49 -21.49
C GLU A 92 10.68 0.73 -20.18
N SER A 93 9.86 1.28 -19.30
CA SER A 93 9.35 0.58 -18.11
C SER A 93 7.84 0.69 -18.04
N ARG A 94 7.20 -0.44 -17.76
CA ARG A 94 5.74 -0.55 -17.50
C ARG A 94 5.44 -0.78 -16.01
N CYS A 95 6.40 -0.48 -15.14
CA CYS A 95 6.31 -0.67 -13.69
C CYS A 95 6.20 0.69 -12.99
N GLY A 96 4.97 1.18 -12.77
CA GLY A 96 4.69 2.55 -12.33
C GLY A 96 5.25 2.94 -10.95
N TYR A 97 5.70 1.96 -10.15
CA TYR A 97 6.14 2.13 -8.75
C TYR A 97 7.57 1.68 -8.49
N ALA A 98 8.23 1.14 -9.50
CA ALA A 98 9.57 0.61 -9.38
C ALA A 98 10.59 1.54 -10.06
N MET A 99 11.82 1.52 -9.54
CA MET A 99 12.94 2.17 -10.19
C MET A 99 13.30 1.43 -11.48
N PHE A 100 13.78 2.15 -12.49
CA PHE A 100 14.38 1.57 -13.69
C PHE A 100 15.50 2.45 -14.22
N ARG A 101 16.40 1.87 -15.03
CA ARG A 101 17.60 2.52 -15.55
C ARG A 101 17.71 2.39 -17.04
N ALA A 102 18.26 3.41 -17.70
CA ALA A 102 18.66 3.37 -19.10
C ALA A 102 20.18 3.57 -19.22
N ASN A 103 20.86 2.70 -19.96
CA ASN A 103 22.25 2.95 -20.35
C ASN A 103 22.28 4.08 -21.40
N LEU A 104 22.78 5.25 -21.02
CA LEU A 104 22.86 6.40 -21.93
C LEU A 104 24.10 6.35 -22.82
N THR A 105 25.18 5.70 -22.38
CA THR A 105 26.51 5.73 -23.03
C THR A 105 26.45 5.55 -24.56
N PRO A 106 25.68 4.60 -25.14
CA PRO A 106 25.64 4.40 -26.58
C PRO A 106 25.08 5.57 -27.39
N TYR A 107 24.32 6.48 -26.75
CA TYR A 107 23.57 7.54 -27.40
C TYR A 107 24.16 8.95 -27.18
N LEU A 108 25.14 9.07 -26.28
CA LEU A 108 25.71 10.34 -25.88
C LEU A 108 26.79 10.82 -26.85
N LYS A 109 26.88 12.15 -27.00
CA LYS A 109 27.95 12.85 -27.71
C LYS A 109 28.52 13.98 -26.84
N ALA A 110 29.72 14.43 -27.16
CA ALA A 110 30.31 15.59 -26.49
C ALA A 110 29.44 16.84 -26.74
N GLY A 111 29.26 17.65 -25.70
CA GLY A 111 28.37 18.82 -25.72
C GLY A 111 26.95 18.48 -25.29
N GLY A 112 25.96 19.15 -25.90
CA GLY A 112 24.55 19.03 -25.51
C GLY A 112 23.87 17.78 -26.07
N ASN A 113 23.15 17.08 -25.20
CA ASN A 113 22.32 15.91 -25.49
C ASN A 113 20.89 16.20 -25.04
N LEU A 114 19.91 15.90 -25.89
CA LEU A 114 18.50 16.03 -25.52
C LEU A 114 18.06 14.75 -24.84
N ILE A 115 17.60 14.86 -23.60
CA ILE A 115 16.93 13.79 -22.86
C ILE A 115 15.44 14.09 -22.88
N SER A 116 14.66 13.21 -23.47
CA SER A 116 13.20 13.29 -23.50
C SER A 116 12.60 12.08 -22.81
N ILE A 117 11.63 12.29 -21.93
CA ILE A 117 10.94 11.21 -21.24
C ILE A 117 9.44 11.38 -21.47
N MET A 118 8.82 10.37 -22.07
CA MET A 118 7.37 10.28 -22.17
C MET A 118 6.87 9.45 -20.99
N VAL A 119 5.84 9.96 -20.30
CA VAL A 119 5.19 9.27 -19.18
C VAL A 119 3.69 9.20 -19.44
N ASP A 120 3.08 8.03 -19.24
CA ASP A 120 1.67 7.79 -19.53
C ASP A 120 0.97 7.04 -18.38
N ASN A 121 -0.14 7.60 -17.90
CA ASN A 121 -1.02 6.95 -16.91
C ASN A 121 -2.41 6.64 -17.47
N THR A 122 -2.60 6.64 -18.80
CA THR A 122 -3.80 6.15 -19.48
C THR A 122 -4.12 4.73 -19.03
N TYR A 123 -5.40 4.38 -19.03
CA TYR A 123 -5.80 3.00 -18.77
C TYR A 123 -5.22 2.06 -19.83
N ASP A 124 -4.49 1.04 -19.36
CA ASP A 124 -3.95 -0.05 -20.17
C ASP A 124 -4.23 -1.36 -19.42
N ASN A 125 -4.94 -2.29 -20.05
CA ASN A 125 -5.34 -3.55 -19.45
C ASN A 125 -4.13 -4.48 -19.20
N GLU A 126 -2.95 -4.16 -19.69
CA GLU A 126 -1.71 -4.94 -19.45
C GLU A 126 -0.81 -4.29 -18.39
N VAL A 127 -1.20 -3.18 -17.77
CA VAL A 127 -0.38 -2.44 -16.79
C VAL A 127 -1.13 -2.23 -15.47
N LEU A 128 -0.69 -2.93 -14.43
CA LEU A 128 -1.29 -2.84 -13.10
C LEU A 128 -0.91 -1.52 -12.38
N PRO A 129 -1.80 -0.97 -11.54
CA PRO A 129 -3.15 -1.44 -11.21
C PRO A 129 -4.20 -1.12 -12.29
N LEU A 130 -5.19 -1.99 -12.46
CA LEU A 130 -6.32 -1.78 -13.37
C LEU A 130 -7.49 -1.08 -12.69
N LEU A 131 -7.80 -1.54 -11.48
CA LEU A 131 -8.89 -1.05 -10.64
C LEU A 131 -8.42 -1.05 -9.19
N ALA A 132 -8.52 0.09 -8.53
CA ALA A 132 -8.29 0.19 -7.10
C ALA A 132 -8.95 1.46 -6.54
N ASP A 133 -9.07 1.52 -5.22
CA ASP A 133 -9.63 2.66 -4.49
C ASP A 133 -8.56 3.72 -4.16
N PHE A 134 -7.67 4.05 -5.10
CA PHE A 134 -6.71 5.16 -4.98
C PHE A 134 -6.44 5.79 -6.35
N THR A 135 -5.97 7.04 -6.35
CA THR A 135 -5.68 7.76 -7.60
C THR A 135 -4.38 7.28 -8.25
N PHE A 136 -4.42 7.07 -9.58
CA PHE A 136 -3.23 6.67 -10.36
C PHE A 136 -2.50 7.90 -10.88
N TYR A 137 -1.78 8.56 -9.98
CA TYR A 137 -1.04 9.79 -10.26
C TYR A 137 0.04 9.58 -11.33
N GLY A 138 -0.04 10.35 -12.42
CA GLY A 138 0.93 10.31 -13.50
C GLY A 138 2.09 11.30 -13.32
N GLY A 139 3.29 10.92 -13.78
CA GLY A 139 4.47 11.78 -13.78
C GLY A 139 5.77 11.11 -13.34
N LEU A 140 6.84 11.91 -13.32
CA LEU A 140 8.13 11.54 -12.74
C LEU A 140 8.13 11.91 -11.25
N TYR A 141 7.37 11.14 -10.48
CA TYR A 141 6.99 11.50 -9.11
C TYR A 141 8.01 11.05 -8.05
N ARG A 142 9.14 10.46 -8.45
CA ARG A 142 10.31 10.22 -7.61
C ARG A 142 11.56 10.82 -8.24
N GLU A 143 12.64 10.89 -7.46
CA GLU A 143 13.92 11.46 -7.90
C GLU A 143 14.46 10.76 -9.16
N VAL A 144 15.11 11.54 -10.02
CA VAL A 144 15.88 11.10 -11.18
C VAL A 144 17.35 11.43 -10.92
N LYS A 145 18.25 10.50 -11.24
CA LYS A 145 19.69 10.70 -11.07
C LYS A 145 20.48 10.14 -12.24
N LEU A 146 21.65 10.74 -12.47
CA LEU A 146 22.67 10.19 -13.35
C LEU A 146 23.64 9.35 -12.51
N LEU A 147 23.89 8.13 -12.95
CA LEU A 147 24.92 7.26 -12.40
C LEU A 147 26.11 7.29 -13.35
N MET A 148 27.27 7.69 -12.84
CA MET A 148 28.53 7.68 -13.60
C MET A 148 29.50 6.69 -12.98
N MET A 149 29.97 5.72 -13.76
CA MET A 149 30.83 4.63 -13.30
C MET A 149 32.05 4.46 -14.20
N GLU A 150 33.08 3.78 -13.67
CA GLU A 150 34.16 3.27 -14.51
C GLU A 150 33.72 1.97 -15.20
N ASP A 151 34.46 1.51 -16.20
CA ASP A 151 34.16 0.29 -16.97
C ASP A 151 34.16 -1.01 -16.15
N LEU A 152 34.76 -0.99 -14.96
CA LEU A 152 34.70 -2.08 -13.99
C LEU A 152 33.80 -1.66 -12.82
N HIS A 153 32.58 -2.19 -12.77
CA HIS A 153 31.55 -1.78 -11.81
C HIS A 153 30.63 -2.92 -11.42
N PHE A 154 29.85 -2.76 -10.35
CA PHE A 154 28.76 -3.71 -10.07
C PHE A 154 27.66 -3.56 -11.13
N ASP A 155 26.97 -4.66 -11.43
CA ASP A 155 25.83 -4.61 -12.35
C ASP A 155 24.73 -3.70 -11.78
N VAL A 156 24.30 -2.71 -12.58
CA VAL A 156 23.19 -1.81 -12.23
C VAL A 156 21.97 -2.05 -13.10
N MET A 157 22.02 -3.00 -14.03
CA MET A 157 20.93 -3.35 -14.94
C MET A 157 20.23 -4.65 -14.55
N ASP A 158 20.57 -5.22 -13.39
CA ASP A 158 20.03 -6.49 -12.89
C ASP A 158 18.61 -6.38 -12.27
N ASN A 159 17.87 -5.31 -12.55
CA ASN A 159 16.61 -4.93 -11.87
C ASN A 159 16.71 -4.65 -10.36
N GLY A 160 17.89 -4.81 -9.73
CA GLY A 160 18.14 -4.50 -8.33
C GLY A 160 18.55 -3.06 -8.08
N ARG A 161 18.56 -2.67 -6.81
CA ARG A 161 18.99 -1.33 -6.40
C ARG A 161 20.50 -1.18 -6.52
N ASP A 162 21.26 -2.02 -5.85
CA ASP A 162 22.72 -1.83 -5.71
C ASP A 162 23.54 -2.82 -6.55
N GLY A 163 22.91 -3.82 -7.17
CA GLY A 163 23.59 -4.93 -7.84
C GLY A 163 24.20 -5.95 -6.88
N VAL A 164 23.93 -5.82 -5.58
CA VAL A 164 24.46 -6.65 -4.51
C VAL A 164 23.35 -7.02 -3.52
N TYR A 165 23.37 -8.27 -3.08
CA TYR A 165 22.31 -8.87 -2.27
C TYR A 165 22.92 -9.48 -1.02
N PHE A 166 22.52 -8.99 0.15
CA PHE A 166 23.04 -9.45 1.44
C PHE A 166 22.04 -10.38 2.13
N THR A 167 22.49 -11.57 2.49
CA THR A 167 21.71 -12.55 3.25
C THR A 167 22.36 -12.84 4.59
N GLN A 168 21.54 -13.30 5.54
CA GLN A 168 21.96 -13.65 6.88
C GLN A 168 21.27 -14.94 7.34
N LYS A 169 21.97 -15.73 8.15
CA LYS A 169 21.41 -16.94 8.75
C LYS A 169 21.99 -17.13 10.15
N LYS A 170 21.11 -17.33 11.13
CA LYS A 170 21.55 -17.75 12.47
C LYS A 170 22.01 -19.21 12.41
N ILE A 171 23.26 -19.48 12.75
CA ILE A 171 23.87 -20.83 12.70
C ILE A 171 24.27 -21.37 14.08
N GLY A 172 24.05 -20.59 15.13
CA GLY A 172 24.23 -20.98 16.54
C GLY A 172 23.61 -19.94 17.47
N ASP A 173 23.71 -20.13 18.78
CA ASP A 173 23.03 -19.27 19.76
C ASP A 173 23.33 -17.78 19.60
N ARG A 174 24.59 -17.45 19.29
CA ARG A 174 25.11 -16.09 19.15
C ARG A 174 25.97 -15.93 17.90
N VAL A 175 25.73 -16.72 16.85
CA VAL A 175 26.52 -16.65 15.61
C VAL A 175 25.60 -16.54 14.42
N PHE A 176 25.87 -15.55 13.58
CA PHE A 176 25.22 -15.38 12.28
C PHE A 176 26.26 -15.57 11.18
N GLU A 177 25.93 -16.42 10.21
CA GLU A 177 26.57 -16.40 8.90
C GLU A 177 25.95 -15.27 8.10
N TRP A 178 26.78 -14.56 7.34
CA TRP A 178 26.34 -13.64 6.31
C TRP A 178 26.93 -14.04 4.96
N ALA A 179 26.20 -13.75 3.89
CA ALA A 179 26.68 -13.86 2.53
C ALA A 179 26.30 -12.61 1.73
N VAL A 180 27.18 -12.16 0.84
CA VAL A 180 26.86 -11.15 -0.16
C VAL A 180 27.17 -11.69 -1.55
N GLN A 181 26.23 -11.50 -2.46
CA GLN A 181 26.37 -11.95 -3.85
C GLN A 181 26.00 -10.82 -4.81
N GLY A 182 26.51 -10.91 -6.03
CA GLY A 182 26.22 -9.97 -7.10
C GLY A 182 27.04 -10.27 -8.35
N GLN A 183 27.02 -9.34 -9.30
CA GLN A 183 27.78 -9.45 -10.53
C GLN A 183 28.67 -8.22 -10.73
N VAL A 184 29.86 -8.45 -11.29
CA VAL A 184 30.78 -7.41 -11.74
C VAL A 184 30.75 -7.38 -13.26
N ILE A 185 30.54 -6.18 -13.81
CA ILE A 185 30.62 -5.91 -15.24
C ILE A 185 31.99 -5.32 -15.54
N ASN A 186 32.67 -5.87 -16.54
CA ASN A 186 33.93 -5.39 -17.08
C ASN A 186 33.79 -5.12 -18.58
N GLU A 187 33.71 -3.84 -18.95
CA GLU A 187 33.62 -3.38 -20.35
C GLU A 187 35.02 -3.25 -21.01
N LEU A 188 36.09 -3.63 -20.31
CA LEU A 188 37.48 -3.63 -20.80
C LEU A 188 37.98 -5.05 -21.11
N SER A 189 39.26 -5.13 -21.50
CA SER A 189 39.98 -6.41 -21.55
C SER A 189 39.99 -7.09 -20.17
N PRO A 190 40.08 -8.44 -20.13
CA PRO A 190 40.17 -9.20 -18.88
C PRO A 190 41.22 -8.62 -17.92
N THR A 191 40.87 -8.55 -16.63
CA THR A 191 41.76 -8.01 -15.60
C THR A 191 41.58 -8.73 -14.27
N THR A 192 42.66 -8.90 -13.53
CA THR A 192 42.63 -9.49 -12.19
C THR A 192 42.41 -8.40 -11.13
N GLY A 193 41.54 -8.70 -10.17
CA GLY A 193 41.29 -7.83 -9.03
C GLY A 193 40.67 -8.59 -7.87
N ASN A 194 40.00 -7.87 -6.98
CA ASN A 194 39.26 -8.47 -5.88
C ASN A 194 37.93 -7.77 -5.62
N VAL A 195 37.01 -8.55 -5.07
CA VAL A 195 35.82 -8.04 -4.39
C VAL A 195 36.04 -8.22 -2.88
N ARG A 196 35.76 -7.18 -2.10
CA ARG A 196 35.92 -7.19 -0.64
C ARG A 196 34.66 -6.66 0.03
N LEU A 197 34.24 -7.32 1.10
CA LEU A 197 33.24 -6.82 2.03
C LEU A 197 33.91 -6.43 3.35
N LEU A 198 33.62 -5.23 3.82
CA LEU A 198 33.93 -4.75 5.17
C LEU A 198 32.63 -4.48 5.94
N LEU A 199 32.39 -5.23 7.00
CA LEU A 199 31.25 -5.03 7.90
C LEU A 199 31.69 -4.18 9.09
N ARG A 200 30.99 -3.08 9.35
CA ARG A 200 31.30 -2.16 10.45
C ARG A 200 30.15 -2.01 11.43
N ASP A 201 30.50 -1.89 12.71
CA ASP A 201 29.57 -1.48 13.76
C ASP A 201 29.27 0.03 13.72
N HIS A 202 28.42 0.52 14.61
CA HIS A 202 28.03 1.93 14.67
C HIS A 202 29.19 2.90 14.99
N ASP A 203 30.20 2.41 15.71
CA ASP A 203 31.41 3.18 16.05
C ASP A 203 32.44 3.17 14.90
N GLY A 204 32.14 2.44 13.82
CA GLY A 204 32.99 2.32 12.62
C GLY A 204 34.07 1.24 12.74
N ASN A 205 34.08 0.43 13.80
CA ASN A 205 35.02 -0.67 13.95
C ASN A 205 34.68 -1.79 12.96
N VAL A 206 35.71 -2.41 12.37
CA VAL A 206 35.52 -3.57 11.49
C VAL A 206 35.24 -4.79 12.35
N VAL A 207 34.04 -5.36 12.17
CA VAL A 207 33.61 -6.59 12.86
C VAL A 207 33.70 -7.83 11.99
N SER A 208 33.79 -7.65 10.67
CA SER A 208 34.06 -8.73 9.71
C SER A 208 34.70 -8.18 8.43
N ASP A 209 35.56 -8.98 7.79
CA ASP A 209 36.32 -8.64 6.59
C ASP A 209 36.51 -9.89 5.74
N SER A 210 36.05 -9.86 4.50
CA SER A 210 36.20 -10.97 3.55
C SER A 210 36.57 -10.43 2.18
N THR A 211 37.49 -11.11 1.50
CA THR A 211 38.00 -10.72 0.19
C THR A 211 38.12 -11.95 -0.69
N SER A 212 37.73 -11.83 -1.96
CA SER A 212 37.95 -12.85 -2.98
C SER A 212 38.66 -12.23 -4.18
N GLU A 213 39.72 -12.90 -4.63
CA GLU A 213 40.42 -12.54 -5.88
C GLU A 213 39.71 -13.19 -7.06
N LEU A 214 39.45 -12.40 -8.10
CA LEU A 214 38.70 -12.82 -9.28
C LEU A 214 39.40 -12.31 -10.55
N GLU A 215 39.23 -13.07 -11.63
CA GLU A 215 39.47 -12.58 -12.99
C GLU A 215 38.16 -12.01 -13.52
N PHE A 216 38.16 -10.71 -13.78
CA PHE A 216 36.99 -10.01 -14.31
C PHE A 216 37.01 -10.06 -15.83
N GLU A 217 36.09 -10.80 -16.43
CA GLU A 217 35.89 -10.90 -17.88
C GLU A 217 34.39 -10.79 -18.19
N GLY A 218 34.00 -9.76 -18.95
CA GLY A 218 32.60 -9.50 -19.30
C GLY A 218 31.72 -9.39 -18.05
N VAL A 219 30.92 -10.43 -17.79
CA VAL A 219 30.06 -10.55 -16.60
C VAL A 219 30.64 -11.62 -15.68
N THR A 220 31.05 -11.22 -14.48
CA THR A 220 31.68 -12.12 -13.50
C THR A 220 30.86 -12.14 -12.21
N PRO A 221 30.20 -13.27 -11.86
CA PRO A 221 29.50 -13.40 -10.59
C PRO A 221 30.49 -13.50 -9.43
N PHE A 222 30.08 -13.04 -8.26
CA PHE A 222 30.85 -13.22 -7.02
C PHE A 222 29.93 -13.58 -5.86
N GLU A 223 30.53 -14.25 -4.88
CA GLU A 223 29.92 -14.52 -3.60
C GLU A 223 31.01 -14.41 -2.52
N LEU A 224 30.73 -13.66 -1.45
CA LEU A 224 31.55 -13.61 -0.25
C LEU A 224 30.72 -14.11 0.93
N ARG A 225 31.36 -14.87 1.81
CA ARG A 225 30.78 -15.32 3.08
C ARG A 225 31.65 -14.92 4.24
N GLY A 226 31.04 -14.87 5.41
CA GLY A 226 31.72 -14.81 6.68
C GLY A 226 30.75 -14.95 7.85
N GLU A 227 31.27 -14.78 9.06
CA GLU A 227 30.50 -14.93 10.27
C GLU A 227 30.64 -13.68 11.14
N ILE A 228 29.63 -13.45 11.98
CA ILE A 228 29.70 -12.51 13.09
C ILE A 228 29.32 -13.23 14.38
N VAL A 229 30.19 -13.13 15.38
CA VAL A 229 29.97 -13.66 16.72
C VAL A 229 29.43 -12.54 17.60
N ASP A 230 28.37 -12.86 18.32
CA ASP A 230 27.68 -11.97 19.25
C ASP A 230 27.21 -10.63 18.64
N PRO A 231 26.45 -10.65 17.52
CA PRO A 231 25.96 -9.42 16.93
C PRO A 231 24.95 -8.72 17.84
N ILE A 232 24.97 -7.39 17.83
CA ILE A 232 23.87 -6.58 18.38
C ILE A 232 22.69 -6.72 17.40
N LEU A 233 21.68 -7.47 17.80
CA LEU A 233 20.54 -7.74 16.94
C LEU A 233 19.70 -6.48 16.73
N TRP A 234 19.22 -6.33 15.49
CA TRP A 234 18.08 -5.50 15.17
C TRP A 234 16.84 -6.13 15.81
N HIS A 235 16.22 -5.41 16.74
CA HIS A 235 15.12 -5.89 17.57
C HIS A 235 13.95 -4.90 17.50
N GLY A 236 13.56 -4.58 16.27
CA GLY A 236 12.44 -3.72 15.97
C GLY A 236 12.57 -2.34 16.64
N VAL A 237 11.43 -1.76 17.00
CA VAL A 237 11.36 -0.43 17.62
C VAL A 237 12.11 -0.31 18.95
N GLU A 238 12.40 -1.43 19.62
CA GLU A 238 13.14 -1.43 20.88
C GLU A 238 14.64 -1.22 20.69
N ARG A 239 15.19 -1.76 19.59
CA ARG A 239 16.61 -1.61 19.26
C ARG A 239 16.84 -1.80 17.75
N PRO A 240 16.64 -0.76 16.91
CA PRO A 240 16.84 -0.84 15.47
C PRO A 240 18.32 -0.74 15.08
N TYR A 241 19.15 -1.66 15.58
CA TYR A 241 20.59 -1.63 15.36
C TYR A 241 20.94 -2.05 13.93
N LEU A 242 21.71 -1.21 13.24
CA LEU A 242 22.18 -1.44 11.88
C LEU A 242 23.70 -1.40 11.83
N TYR A 243 24.29 -2.38 11.17
CA TYR A 243 25.69 -2.41 10.74
C TYR A 243 25.80 -1.79 9.34
N THR A 244 27.01 -1.40 8.97
CA THR A 244 27.30 -0.88 7.63
C THR A 244 28.20 -1.86 6.89
N ALA A 245 27.67 -2.50 5.84
CA ALA A 245 28.48 -3.33 4.94
C ALA A 245 28.95 -2.49 3.75
N THR A 246 30.26 -2.40 3.56
CA THR A 246 30.91 -1.73 2.42
C THR A 246 31.49 -2.80 1.49
N ILE A 247 30.99 -2.87 0.27
CA ILE A 247 31.42 -3.85 -0.75
C ILE A 247 32.18 -3.09 -1.83
N THR A 248 33.44 -3.46 -2.07
CA THR A 248 34.31 -2.76 -3.03
C THR A 248 34.85 -3.69 -4.09
N ILE A 249 34.91 -3.21 -5.33
CA ILE A 249 35.69 -3.83 -6.41
C ILE A 249 37.01 -3.08 -6.53
N SER A 250 38.13 -3.80 -6.52
CA SER A 250 39.46 -3.23 -6.71
C SER A 250 40.22 -3.94 -7.82
N ALA A 251 40.93 -3.18 -8.66
CA ALA A 251 41.82 -3.71 -9.70
C ALA A 251 43.03 -2.78 -9.86
N ALA A 252 44.21 -3.36 -10.12
CA ALA A 252 45.48 -2.63 -10.21
C ALA A 252 45.76 -1.71 -9.00
N GLY A 253 45.42 -2.17 -7.79
CA GLY A 253 45.65 -1.45 -6.53
C GLY A 253 44.76 -0.22 -6.30
N ARG A 254 43.67 -0.06 -7.06
CA ARG A 254 42.70 1.04 -6.92
C ARG A 254 41.28 0.51 -6.77
N ILE A 255 40.48 1.16 -5.94
CA ILE A 255 39.03 0.91 -5.85
C ILE A 255 38.37 1.47 -7.11
N ARG A 256 37.68 0.61 -7.84
CA ARG A 256 36.96 0.94 -9.07
C ARG A 256 35.50 1.28 -8.80
N ASP A 257 34.87 0.51 -7.92
CA ASP A 257 33.49 0.76 -7.50
C ASP A 257 33.24 0.34 -6.05
N SER A 258 32.17 0.89 -5.44
CA SER A 258 31.79 0.63 -4.05
C SER A 258 30.28 0.69 -3.86
N ARG A 259 29.74 -0.17 -3.01
CA ARG A 259 28.37 -0.11 -2.48
C ARG A 259 28.42 -0.05 -0.96
N GLN A 260 27.46 0.65 -0.37
CA GLN A 260 27.28 0.74 1.07
C GLN A 260 25.83 0.42 1.40
N ILE A 261 25.61 -0.62 2.20
CA ILE A 261 24.29 -1.07 2.62
C ILE A 261 24.22 -1.13 4.14
N GLU A 262 23.09 -0.70 4.71
CA GLU A 262 22.80 -0.81 6.14
C GLU A 262 22.07 -2.15 6.39
N ILE A 263 22.56 -2.98 7.31
CA ILE A 263 22.00 -4.31 7.58
C ILE A 263 21.88 -4.54 9.09
N GLY A 264 20.72 -5.00 9.55
CA GLY A 264 20.51 -5.46 10.91
C GLY A 264 20.39 -6.97 10.99
N PHE A 265 21.08 -7.59 11.95
CA PHE A 265 20.96 -9.04 12.17
C PHE A 265 19.70 -9.37 12.97
N ARG A 266 18.85 -10.27 12.47
CA ARG A 266 17.61 -10.70 13.14
C ARG A 266 17.14 -12.08 12.70
N THR A 267 16.27 -12.70 13.52
CA THR A 267 15.41 -13.81 13.09
C THR A 267 13.95 -13.41 13.23
N ILE A 268 13.11 -13.89 12.31
CA ILE A 268 11.64 -13.82 12.44
C ILE A 268 11.11 -15.23 12.25
N GLU A 269 10.18 -15.60 13.13
CA GLU A 269 9.43 -16.84 13.07
C GLU A 269 7.95 -16.50 13.19
N ILE A 270 7.10 -17.17 12.43
CA ILE A 270 5.64 -17.00 12.51
C ILE A 270 5.03 -18.35 12.86
N THR A 271 4.20 -18.37 13.90
CA THR A 271 3.53 -19.56 14.41
C THR A 271 2.07 -19.26 14.68
N THR A 272 1.20 -20.27 14.60
CA THR A 272 -0.22 -20.11 14.95
C THR A 272 -0.48 -20.04 16.45
N GLU A 273 0.42 -20.59 17.28
CA GLU A 273 0.28 -20.57 18.74
C GLU A 273 0.74 -19.25 19.37
N GLN A 274 1.88 -18.71 18.94
CA GLN A 274 2.53 -17.56 19.57
C GLN A 274 2.49 -16.29 18.69
N GLY A 275 1.95 -16.40 17.48
CA GLY A 275 2.01 -15.33 16.48
C GLY A 275 3.42 -15.15 15.92
N LEU A 276 3.82 -13.90 15.70
CA LEU A 276 5.17 -13.56 15.24
C LEU A 276 6.15 -13.50 16.42
N LEU A 277 7.33 -14.07 16.24
CA LEU A 277 8.47 -13.94 17.14
C LEU A 277 9.59 -13.17 16.44
N LEU A 278 10.09 -12.11 17.07
CA LEU A 278 11.28 -11.39 16.64
C LEU A 278 12.44 -11.76 17.56
N ASN A 279 13.50 -12.34 17.01
CA ASN A 279 14.64 -12.85 17.78
C ASN A 279 14.22 -13.81 18.93
N GLY A 280 13.19 -14.63 18.68
CA GLY A 280 12.63 -15.59 19.65
C GLY A 280 11.70 -14.97 20.71
N SER A 281 11.42 -13.66 20.65
CA SER A 281 10.48 -12.99 21.57
C SER A 281 9.14 -12.73 20.87
N PRO A 282 7.99 -13.13 21.45
CA PRO A 282 6.68 -12.85 20.86
C PRO A 282 6.43 -11.36 20.66
N LEU A 283 5.90 -11.00 19.49
CA LEU A 283 5.62 -9.64 19.08
C LEU A 283 4.26 -9.60 18.37
N LYS A 284 3.27 -8.97 19.01
CA LYS A 284 2.01 -8.64 18.33
C LYS A 284 2.26 -7.49 17.34
N LEU A 285 1.80 -7.63 16.10
CA LEU A 285 1.93 -6.59 15.09
C LEU A 285 0.85 -5.51 15.27
N ASN A 286 1.27 -4.40 15.85
CA ASN A 286 0.49 -3.19 16.01
C ASN A 286 0.79 -2.30 14.80
N GLY A 287 0.02 -2.52 13.73
CA GLY A 287 0.33 -1.99 12.42
C GLY A 287 -0.64 -0.95 11.90
N VAL A 288 -0.17 -0.17 10.93
CA VAL A 288 -0.98 0.71 10.11
C VAL A 288 -0.64 0.50 8.63
N CYS A 289 -1.61 0.70 7.74
CA CYS A 289 -1.32 0.86 6.32
C CYS A 289 -0.91 2.31 6.03
N ARG A 290 -0.17 2.55 4.94
CA ARG A 290 0.19 3.90 4.49
C ARG A 290 0.23 3.97 2.97
N HIS A 291 -0.51 4.91 2.38
CA HIS A 291 -0.35 5.31 0.97
C HIS A 291 0.74 6.38 0.79
N GLN A 292 1.33 6.49 -0.40
CA GLN A 292 2.47 7.36 -0.66
C GLN A 292 2.13 8.80 -1.09
N ASP A 293 0.90 9.25 -0.87
CA ASP A 293 0.43 10.56 -1.26
C ASP A 293 0.29 11.53 -0.08
N PHE A 294 0.27 12.82 -0.42
CA PHE A 294 0.18 13.92 0.53
C PHE A 294 -0.67 15.06 -0.06
N ALA A 295 -1.48 15.71 0.77
CA ALA A 295 -2.38 16.77 0.32
C ALA A 295 -1.64 17.89 -0.43
N GLY A 296 -2.16 18.26 -1.61
CA GLY A 296 -1.62 19.35 -2.43
C GLY A 296 -0.43 18.98 -3.32
N VAL A 297 0.19 17.81 -3.14
CA VAL A 297 1.33 17.35 -3.97
C VAL A 297 1.09 15.97 -4.62
N GLY A 298 -0.04 15.31 -4.34
CA GLY A 298 -0.30 13.95 -4.81
C GLY A 298 0.80 13.00 -4.31
N ASN A 299 1.30 12.14 -5.19
CA ASN A 299 2.42 11.23 -4.88
C ASN A 299 3.82 11.81 -5.13
N ALA A 300 3.95 13.09 -5.53
CA ALA A 300 5.24 13.77 -5.65
C ALA A 300 5.78 14.20 -4.27
N VAL A 301 5.91 13.22 -3.37
CA VAL A 301 6.28 13.46 -1.97
C VAL A 301 7.80 13.63 -1.81
N THR A 302 8.19 14.51 -0.89
CA THR A 302 9.59 14.76 -0.57
C THR A 302 10.06 13.87 0.58
N LYS A 303 11.37 13.80 0.80
CA LYS A 303 11.96 13.17 2.00
C LYS A 303 11.41 13.76 3.31
N SER A 304 11.14 15.07 3.34
CA SER A 304 10.51 15.74 4.49
C SER A 304 9.08 15.25 4.75
N HIS A 305 8.27 15.02 3.71
CA HIS A 305 6.93 14.43 3.88
C HIS A 305 7.03 12.98 4.41
N MET A 306 7.98 12.20 3.90
CA MET A 306 8.23 10.84 4.38
C MET A 306 8.69 10.80 5.85
N GLU A 307 9.54 11.74 6.26
CA GLU A 307 9.97 11.91 7.65
C GLU A 307 8.82 12.36 8.56
N GLN A 308 7.90 13.19 8.08
CA GLN A 308 6.69 13.55 8.81
C GLN A 308 5.77 12.34 9.01
N ASP A 309 5.55 11.55 7.96
CA ASP A 309 4.78 10.31 8.03
C ASP A 309 5.37 9.36 9.08
N ILE A 310 6.69 9.10 9.02
CA ILE A 310 7.32 8.17 9.96
C ILE A 310 7.28 8.70 11.40
N ALA A 311 7.39 10.00 11.61
CA ALA A 311 7.27 10.60 12.94
C ALA A 311 5.89 10.34 13.55
N LEU A 312 4.81 10.51 12.77
CA LEU A 312 3.44 10.24 13.21
C LEU A 312 3.20 8.75 13.48
N ILE A 313 3.75 7.87 12.63
CA ILE A 313 3.66 6.41 12.80
C ILE A 313 4.38 5.96 14.08
N ARG A 314 5.53 6.55 14.39
CA ARG A 314 6.24 6.27 15.65
C ARG A 314 5.50 6.83 16.85
N GLU A 315 4.91 8.02 16.72
CA GLU A 315 4.18 8.66 17.81
C GLU A 315 2.94 7.85 18.22
N VAL A 316 2.19 7.30 17.25
CA VAL A 316 1.06 6.42 17.56
C VAL A 316 1.50 5.10 18.22
N GLY A 317 2.78 4.74 18.12
CA GLY A 317 3.36 3.56 18.75
C GLY A 317 3.33 2.31 17.86
N ALA A 318 3.11 2.46 16.55
CA ALA A 318 3.11 1.33 15.63
C ALA A 318 4.50 0.66 15.60
N ASN A 319 4.52 -0.67 15.51
CA ASN A 319 5.75 -1.47 15.35
C ASN A 319 5.84 -2.18 13.99
N SER A 320 4.79 -2.05 13.18
CA SER A 320 4.71 -2.63 11.84
C SER A 320 4.01 -1.68 10.88
N ILE A 321 4.29 -1.80 9.59
CA ILE A 321 3.62 -1.05 8.54
C ILE A 321 3.37 -1.92 7.30
N ARG A 322 2.17 -1.81 6.74
CA ARG A 322 1.86 -2.38 5.42
C ARG A 322 1.91 -1.25 4.39
N LEU A 323 2.86 -1.36 3.47
CA LEU A 323 3.09 -0.37 2.41
C LEU A 323 2.27 -0.75 1.18
N ALA A 324 0.97 -0.51 1.32
CA ALA A 324 -0.07 -0.80 0.34
C ALA A 324 -0.20 0.31 -0.72
N HIS A 325 -0.52 0.04 -1.98
CA HIS A 325 -0.67 -1.27 -2.64
C HIS A 325 0.37 -1.44 -3.73
N TYR A 326 1.60 -1.05 -3.44
CA TYR A 326 2.66 -0.99 -4.43
C TYR A 326 4.02 -0.80 -3.77
N GLN A 327 5.08 -0.95 -4.54
CA GLN A 327 6.43 -0.61 -4.08
C GLN A 327 6.51 0.86 -3.67
N HIS A 328 6.96 1.11 -2.45
CA HIS A 328 7.22 2.46 -1.94
C HIS A 328 8.63 2.97 -2.26
N ASP A 329 8.86 4.26 -2.03
CA ASP A 329 10.18 4.86 -2.18
C ASP A 329 11.18 4.19 -1.22
N ASP A 330 12.37 3.88 -1.73
CA ASP A 330 13.42 3.24 -0.94
C ASP A 330 13.82 4.02 0.30
N TYR A 331 13.77 5.36 0.24
CA TYR A 331 14.05 6.17 1.40
C TYR A 331 13.07 5.85 2.54
N PHE A 332 11.82 5.54 2.21
CA PHE A 332 10.83 5.16 3.22
C PHE A 332 11.13 3.78 3.82
N TYR A 333 11.58 2.80 3.04
CA TYR A 333 12.04 1.52 3.59
C TYR A 333 13.29 1.71 4.48
N SER A 334 14.22 2.58 4.09
CA SER A 334 15.38 2.95 4.91
C SER A 334 14.97 3.60 6.23
N LEU A 335 13.92 4.44 6.23
CA LEU A 335 13.33 4.98 7.46
C LEU A 335 12.74 3.87 8.33
N CYS A 336 12.08 2.87 7.72
CA CYS A 336 11.56 1.71 8.46
C CYS A 336 12.68 0.89 9.11
N ASP A 337 13.79 0.65 8.41
CA ASP A 337 14.98 -0.02 8.94
C ASP A 337 15.52 0.70 10.18
N ARG A 338 15.75 2.02 10.06
CA ARG A 338 16.33 2.87 11.12
C ARG A 338 15.41 3.08 12.31
N HIS A 339 14.10 2.98 12.10
CA HIS A 339 13.11 3.16 13.16
C HIS A 339 12.56 1.85 13.73
N GLY A 340 12.97 0.71 13.18
CA GLY A 340 12.64 -0.58 13.77
C GLY A 340 11.25 -1.09 13.41
N LEU A 341 10.66 -0.61 12.32
CA LEU A 341 9.35 -1.08 11.88
C LEU A 341 9.50 -2.38 11.09
N LEU A 342 8.63 -3.34 11.33
CA LEU A 342 8.45 -4.47 10.42
C LEU A 342 7.61 -4.02 9.22
N VAL A 343 8.00 -4.44 8.02
CA VAL A 343 7.36 -4.01 6.77
C VAL A 343 6.77 -5.20 6.01
N TRP A 344 5.49 -5.08 5.66
CA TRP A 344 4.87 -5.82 4.56
C TRP A 344 4.90 -4.93 3.32
N ALA A 345 5.67 -5.33 2.30
CA ALA A 345 5.74 -4.65 1.00
C ALA A 345 5.02 -5.49 -0.08
N GLU A 346 4.33 -4.86 -1.02
CA GLU A 346 3.49 -5.59 -2.00
C GLU A 346 3.47 -4.95 -3.40
N ILE A 347 3.03 -5.72 -4.39
CA ILE A 347 2.78 -5.26 -5.76
C ILE A 347 1.32 -4.82 -5.96
N PRO A 348 1.00 -4.00 -6.98
CA PRO A 348 -0.37 -3.60 -7.29
C PRO A 348 -1.17 -4.69 -8.05
N PHE A 349 -1.00 -5.96 -7.68
CA PHE A 349 -1.89 -7.02 -8.16
C PHE A 349 -3.16 -7.04 -7.29
N ILE A 350 -4.08 -6.15 -7.66
CA ILE A 350 -5.22 -5.75 -6.84
C ILE A 350 -6.54 -5.81 -7.61
N SER A 351 -7.61 -6.23 -6.91
CA SER A 351 -9.01 -6.25 -7.35
C SER A 351 -9.31 -7.15 -8.55
N VAL A 352 -8.80 -6.84 -9.75
CA VAL A 352 -9.09 -7.62 -10.96
C VAL A 352 -7.81 -7.97 -11.69
N PRO A 353 -7.65 -9.23 -12.15
CA PRO A 353 -6.54 -9.59 -13.01
C PRO A 353 -6.69 -8.96 -14.40
N SER A 354 -5.58 -8.88 -15.12
CA SER A 354 -5.60 -8.51 -16.53
C SER A 354 -6.34 -9.54 -17.38
N SER A 355 -7.13 -9.07 -18.35
CA SER A 355 -7.69 -9.93 -19.40
C SER A 355 -6.86 -9.93 -20.69
N LYS A 356 -5.79 -9.12 -20.76
CA LYS A 356 -4.88 -9.03 -21.93
C LYS A 356 -3.47 -9.53 -21.66
N ASP A 357 -3.10 -9.75 -20.40
CA ASP A 357 -1.83 -10.33 -19.97
C ASP A 357 -2.09 -11.64 -19.20
N PRO A 358 -2.45 -12.75 -19.90
CA PRO A 358 -2.78 -14.02 -19.27
C PRO A 358 -1.58 -14.69 -18.58
N GLU A 359 -0.35 -14.27 -18.87
CA GLU A 359 0.84 -14.77 -18.19
C GLU A 359 1.23 -13.91 -16.98
N ASN A 360 0.50 -12.81 -16.74
CA ASN A 360 0.78 -11.78 -15.73
C ASN A 360 2.23 -11.27 -15.79
N GLN A 361 2.78 -11.07 -16.98
CA GLN A 361 4.14 -10.58 -17.18
C GLN A 361 4.40 -9.26 -16.45
N ASN A 362 3.44 -8.32 -16.50
CA ASN A 362 3.59 -7.04 -15.80
C ASN A 362 3.66 -7.21 -14.28
N ALA A 363 2.85 -8.12 -13.71
CA ALA A 363 2.87 -8.41 -12.28
C ALA A 363 4.18 -9.08 -11.86
N VAL A 364 4.68 -10.04 -12.67
CA VAL A 364 5.96 -10.71 -12.43
C VAL A 364 7.11 -9.70 -12.45
N GLU A 365 7.14 -8.79 -13.41
CA GLU A 365 8.18 -7.76 -13.51
C GLU A 365 8.13 -6.79 -12.30
N GLN A 366 6.93 -6.37 -11.89
CA GLN A 366 6.75 -5.54 -10.70
C GLN A 366 7.19 -6.28 -9.41
N LEU A 367 6.93 -7.58 -9.32
CA LEU A 367 7.33 -8.41 -8.18
C LEU A 367 8.85 -8.60 -8.14
N GLU A 368 9.47 -8.91 -9.28
CA GLU A 368 10.93 -9.04 -9.38
C GLU A 368 11.61 -7.75 -8.94
N LYS A 369 11.16 -6.62 -9.49
CA LYS A 369 11.71 -5.30 -9.14
C LYS A 369 11.48 -4.97 -7.67
N LEU A 370 10.31 -5.25 -7.11
CA LEU A 370 10.07 -5.04 -5.68
C LEU A 370 11.06 -5.86 -4.83
N VAL A 371 11.14 -7.16 -5.06
CA VAL A 371 11.99 -8.06 -4.26
C VAL A 371 13.46 -7.69 -4.39
N LYS A 372 13.96 -7.47 -5.62
CA LYS A 372 15.39 -7.18 -5.86
C LYS A 372 15.79 -5.77 -5.43
N GLN A 373 14.93 -4.77 -5.62
CA GLN A 373 15.26 -3.39 -5.24
C GLN A 373 15.19 -3.18 -3.73
N ALA A 374 14.27 -3.88 -3.05
CA ALA A 374 14.08 -3.75 -1.61
C ALA A 374 14.77 -4.89 -0.80
N PHE A 375 15.54 -5.76 -1.46
CA PHE A 375 16.11 -6.99 -0.89
C PHE A 375 16.92 -6.75 0.40
N ASN A 376 17.70 -5.67 0.42
CA ASN A 376 18.64 -5.39 1.51
C ASN A 376 17.96 -4.71 2.72
N HIS A 377 16.66 -4.37 2.65
CA HIS A 377 15.96 -3.76 3.79
C HIS A 377 15.69 -4.77 4.90
N THR A 378 16.23 -4.49 6.07
CA THR A 378 16.12 -5.35 7.26
C THR A 378 14.68 -5.41 7.78
N SER A 379 13.95 -4.31 7.65
CA SER A 379 12.57 -4.12 8.08
C SER A 379 11.58 -5.05 7.40
N ILE A 380 11.80 -5.38 6.12
CA ILE A 380 10.86 -6.19 5.34
C ILE A 380 10.85 -7.62 5.87
N TYR A 381 9.69 -8.09 6.33
CA TYR A 381 9.50 -9.45 6.83
C TYR A 381 8.67 -10.33 5.90
N CYS A 382 7.83 -9.72 5.06
CA CYS A 382 7.06 -10.45 4.06
C CYS A 382 6.81 -9.66 2.77
N TRP A 383 6.54 -10.42 1.70
CA TRP A 383 6.19 -9.93 0.38
C TRP A 383 4.72 -10.24 0.07
N GLY A 384 3.93 -9.21 -0.19
CA GLY A 384 2.52 -9.33 -0.56
C GLY A 384 2.35 -9.62 -2.04
N VAL A 385 1.68 -10.74 -2.36
CA VAL A 385 1.51 -11.20 -3.74
C VAL A 385 0.18 -10.76 -4.37
N GLN A 386 -0.84 -10.42 -3.57
CA GLN A 386 -2.15 -9.95 -4.04
C GLN A 386 -2.93 -9.18 -2.97
N ASN A 387 -3.84 -8.31 -3.41
CA ASN A 387 -4.87 -7.69 -2.57
C ASN A 387 -6.25 -7.79 -3.21
N GLU A 388 -7.20 -8.42 -2.53
CA GLU A 388 -8.61 -8.54 -2.94
C GLU A 388 -8.79 -8.98 -4.40
N ILE A 389 -7.87 -9.77 -4.96
CA ILE A 389 -7.87 -10.11 -6.39
C ILE A 389 -9.12 -10.92 -6.82
N THR A 390 -9.84 -11.46 -5.83
CA THR A 390 -11.08 -12.22 -6.00
C THR A 390 -12.34 -11.39 -5.73
N ILE A 391 -12.25 -10.05 -5.65
CA ILE A 391 -13.42 -9.16 -5.41
C ILE A 391 -14.56 -9.38 -6.42
N ALA A 392 -14.22 -9.71 -7.67
CA ALA A 392 -15.21 -10.07 -8.68
C ALA A 392 -15.57 -11.55 -8.59
N VAL A 393 -14.56 -12.43 -8.65
CA VAL A 393 -14.72 -13.88 -8.46
C VAL A 393 -13.37 -14.56 -8.24
N GLU A 394 -13.39 -15.65 -7.48
CA GLU A 394 -12.29 -16.61 -7.36
C GLU A 394 -12.27 -17.61 -8.53
N THR A 395 -11.13 -17.72 -9.23
CA THR A 395 -10.96 -18.58 -10.41
C THR A 395 -9.70 -19.46 -10.32
N GLU A 396 -9.66 -20.53 -11.10
CA GLU A 396 -8.44 -21.35 -11.24
C GLU A 396 -7.25 -20.51 -11.75
N TYR A 397 -7.52 -19.51 -12.59
CA TYR A 397 -6.52 -18.56 -13.06
C TYR A 397 -5.90 -17.76 -11.90
N THR A 398 -6.72 -17.20 -11.02
CA THR A 398 -6.23 -16.47 -9.84
C THR A 398 -5.42 -17.37 -8.91
N HIS A 399 -5.81 -18.64 -8.75
CA HIS A 399 -5.05 -19.61 -7.96
C HIS A 399 -3.67 -19.92 -8.54
N LYS A 400 -3.61 -20.22 -9.85
CA LYS A 400 -2.34 -20.47 -10.54
C LYS A 400 -1.40 -19.26 -10.47
N THR A 401 -1.97 -18.07 -10.61
CA THR A 401 -1.22 -16.81 -10.56
C THR A 401 -0.62 -16.57 -9.18
N ILE A 402 -1.39 -16.75 -8.10
CA ILE A 402 -0.90 -16.58 -6.73
C ILE A 402 0.23 -17.59 -6.43
N ASN A 403 0.05 -18.87 -6.77
CA ASN A 403 1.11 -19.88 -6.58
C ASN A 403 2.38 -19.53 -7.37
N LYS A 404 2.24 -19.09 -8.63
CA LYS A 404 3.37 -18.62 -9.44
C LYS A 404 4.15 -17.51 -8.75
N PHE A 405 3.46 -16.53 -8.15
CA PHE A 405 4.13 -15.43 -7.43
C PHE A 405 4.82 -15.91 -6.15
N VAL A 406 4.19 -16.84 -5.41
CA VAL A 406 4.81 -17.47 -4.24
C VAL A 406 6.08 -18.23 -4.61
N ASP A 407 6.03 -19.04 -5.66
CA ASP A 407 7.19 -19.80 -6.15
C ASP A 407 8.34 -18.87 -6.55
N LEU A 408 8.04 -17.78 -7.27
CA LEU A 408 9.04 -16.78 -7.67
C LEU A 408 9.66 -16.04 -6.48
N VAL A 409 8.85 -15.65 -5.48
CA VAL A 409 9.38 -15.04 -4.25
C VAL A 409 10.29 -16.01 -3.50
N ASN A 410 9.89 -17.28 -3.38
CA ASN A 410 10.70 -18.31 -2.72
C ASN A 410 12.00 -18.62 -3.48
N GLU A 411 12.01 -18.47 -4.81
CA GLU A 411 13.23 -18.56 -5.63
C GLU A 411 14.17 -17.37 -5.39
N TRP A 412 13.63 -16.14 -5.38
CA TRP A 412 14.43 -14.91 -5.31
C TRP A 412 14.86 -14.55 -3.88
N ASP A 413 14.01 -14.78 -2.89
CA ASP A 413 14.24 -14.44 -1.48
C ASP A 413 13.63 -15.49 -0.52
N PRO A 414 14.24 -16.67 -0.40
CA PRO A 414 13.78 -17.72 0.52
C PRO A 414 13.93 -17.35 2.01
N GLY A 415 14.51 -16.18 2.33
CA GLY A 415 14.73 -15.72 3.69
C GLY A 415 13.54 -14.95 4.29
N ARG A 416 12.50 -14.65 3.51
CA ARG A 416 11.32 -13.90 3.93
C ARG A 416 10.03 -14.62 3.59
N TYR A 417 8.97 -14.25 4.29
CA TYR A 417 7.65 -14.85 4.12
C TYR A 417 6.89 -14.26 2.93
N THR A 418 5.94 -15.03 2.41
CA THR A 418 4.90 -14.55 1.49
C THR A 418 3.63 -14.21 2.25
N ALA A 419 2.89 -13.20 1.78
CA ALA A 419 1.63 -12.78 2.37
C ALA A 419 0.59 -12.46 1.29
N GLN A 420 -0.68 -12.52 1.66
CA GLN A 420 -1.79 -12.09 0.82
C GLN A 420 -2.85 -11.35 1.61
N ALA A 421 -3.65 -10.51 0.96
CA ALA A 421 -4.79 -9.83 1.58
C ALA A 421 -6.10 -10.22 0.87
N ASN A 422 -6.88 -11.10 1.49
CA ASN A 422 -8.16 -11.56 0.97
C ASN A 422 -9.28 -10.57 1.27
N ILE A 423 -10.23 -10.46 0.34
CA ILE A 423 -11.51 -9.77 0.60
C ILE A 423 -12.39 -10.61 1.55
N ASN A 424 -13.37 -9.98 2.19
CA ASN A 424 -14.30 -10.63 3.13
C ASN A 424 -14.97 -11.92 2.59
N GLY A 425 -15.16 -12.01 1.27
CA GLY A 425 -15.99 -13.02 0.61
C GLY A 425 -15.27 -14.35 0.43
N VAL A 426 -13.94 -14.38 0.62
CA VAL A 426 -13.19 -15.64 0.57
C VAL A 426 -13.58 -16.50 1.77
N GLU A 427 -14.12 -17.68 1.50
CA GLU A 427 -14.55 -18.63 2.54
C GLU A 427 -13.39 -19.05 3.44
N ASP A 428 -13.69 -19.40 4.71
CA ASP A 428 -12.66 -19.78 5.68
C ASP A 428 -11.84 -20.98 5.19
N ASN A 429 -12.48 -21.98 4.57
CA ASN A 429 -11.86 -23.20 4.08
C ASN A 429 -11.43 -23.14 2.59
N SER A 430 -11.42 -21.95 1.97
CA SER A 430 -10.96 -21.82 0.59
C SER A 430 -9.48 -22.21 0.47
N ILE A 431 -9.15 -22.93 -0.60
CA ILE A 431 -7.78 -23.35 -0.92
C ILE A 431 -6.83 -22.16 -1.08
N ILE A 432 -7.35 -20.98 -1.43
CA ILE A 432 -6.55 -19.76 -1.56
C ILE A 432 -5.81 -19.43 -0.26
N ASN A 433 -6.37 -19.80 0.90
CA ASN A 433 -5.74 -19.59 2.20
C ASN A 433 -4.47 -20.42 2.42
N SER A 434 -4.21 -21.45 1.60
CA SER A 434 -3.03 -22.32 1.76
C SER A 434 -1.80 -21.92 0.93
N TYR A 435 -1.89 -20.90 0.08
CA TYR A 435 -0.81 -20.58 -0.87
C TYR A 435 0.35 -19.78 -0.25
N THR A 436 0.05 -18.85 0.66
CA THR A 436 1.06 -17.97 1.27
C THR A 436 1.33 -18.34 2.72
N ASP A 437 2.51 -17.98 3.23
CA ASP A 437 2.89 -18.24 4.63
C ASP A 437 2.03 -17.47 5.66
N VAL A 438 1.53 -16.29 5.28
CA VAL A 438 0.67 -15.44 6.12
C VAL A 438 -0.60 -15.06 5.38
N VAL A 439 -1.76 -15.38 5.95
CA VAL A 439 -3.06 -15.02 5.37
C VAL A 439 -3.61 -13.77 6.02
N GLY A 440 -3.75 -12.72 5.21
CA GLY A 440 -4.43 -11.49 5.56
C GLY A 440 -5.90 -11.50 5.12
N TYR A 441 -6.77 -10.90 5.92
CA TYR A 441 -8.12 -10.52 5.48
C TYR A 441 -8.37 -9.03 5.67
N ASN A 442 -9.03 -8.42 4.69
CA ASN A 442 -9.56 -7.06 4.74
C ASN A 442 -10.99 -7.10 5.30
N LEU A 443 -11.16 -6.75 6.58
CA LEU A 443 -12.45 -6.89 7.29
C LEU A 443 -12.96 -5.55 7.84
N TYR A 444 -14.19 -5.23 7.47
CA TYR A 444 -14.87 -3.96 7.71
C TYR A 444 -16.23 -4.15 8.42
N TYR A 445 -16.30 -5.13 9.31
CA TYR A 445 -17.49 -5.47 10.09
C TYR A 445 -17.99 -4.27 10.90
N GLY A 446 -19.25 -3.89 10.71
CA GLY A 446 -19.87 -2.68 11.27
C GLY A 446 -19.82 -1.47 10.34
N TRP A 447 -19.05 -1.49 9.24
CA TRP A 447 -19.01 -0.36 8.28
C TRP A 447 -19.67 -0.68 6.95
N TYR A 448 -19.21 -1.76 6.30
CA TYR A 448 -19.73 -2.20 5.01
C TYR A 448 -20.69 -3.39 5.14
N TYR A 449 -20.61 -4.14 6.23
CA TYR A 449 -21.42 -5.34 6.44
C TYR A 449 -21.40 -5.73 7.93
N GLY A 450 -22.44 -6.45 8.37
CA GLY A 450 -22.55 -6.97 9.73
C GLY A 450 -22.42 -5.91 10.84
N ASP A 451 -22.22 -6.37 12.06
CA ASP A 451 -21.96 -5.54 13.23
C ASP A 451 -20.49 -5.56 13.64
N VAL A 452 -20.00 -4.56 14.36
CA VAL A 452 -18.60 -4.50 14.81
C VAL A 452 -18.14 -5.75 15.56
N GLN A 453 -19.04 -6.40 16.30
CA GLN A 453 -18.76 -7.61 17.09
C GLN A 453 -18.61 -8.89 16.25
N ASP A 454 -18.92 -8.85 14.95
CA ASP A 454 -18.78 -10.01 14.07
C ASP A 454 -17.34 -10.27 13.68
N LEU A 455 -16.43 -9.29 13.85
CA LEU A 455 -14.99 -9.47 13.64
C LEU A 455 -14.43 -10.60 14.51
N GLN A 456 -14.84 -10.65 15.78
CA GLN A 456 -14.47 -11.69 16.73
C GLN A 456 -14.88 -13.07 16.23
N LYS A 457 -16.14 -13.21 15.78
CA LYS A 457 -16.67 -14.47 15.26
C LYS A 457 -15.92 -14.90 14.01
N ARG A 458 -15.58 -13.96 13.12
CA ARG A 458 -14.81 -14.25 11.90
C ARG A 458 -13.42 -14.80 12.23
N PHE A 459 -12.70 -14.19 13.17
CA PHE A 459 -11.40 -14.72 13.61
C PHE A 459 -11.50 -16.13 14.19
N ASP A 460 -12.48 -16.35 15.07
CA ASP A 460 -12.65 -17.64 15.74
C ASP A 460 -13.05 -18.74 14.74
N SER A 461 -13.90 -18.42 13.76
CA SER A 461 -14.29 -19.33 12.67
C SER A 461 -13.12 -19.69 11.77
N PHE A 462 -12.35 -18.70 11.31
CA PHE A 462 -11.19 -18.92 10.45
C PHE A 462 -10.16 -19.82 11.14
N HIS A 463 -9.81 -19.53 12.39
CA HIS A 463 -8.82 -20.31 13.12
C HIS A 463 -9.29 -21.74 13.39
N ALA A 464 -10.58 -21.95 13.65
CA ALA A 464 -11.14 -23.29 13.79
C ALA A 464 -11.07 -24.09 12.48
N ALA A 465 -11.24 -23.44 11.32
CA ALA A 465 -11.12 -24.06 10.01
C ALA A 465 -9.65 -24.29 9.59
N ASN A 466 -8.73 -23.41 10.02
CA ASN A 466 -7.33 -23.38 9.61
C ASN A 466 -6.39 -23.25 10.82
N PRO A 467 -6.24 -24.30 11.66
CA PRO A 467 -5.47 -24.23 12.90
C PRO A 467 -3.96 -23.98 12.67
N ASP A 468 -3.46 -24.32 11.49
CA ASP A 468 -2.04 -24.26 11.13
C ASP A 468 -1.69 -23.07 10.21
N ILE A 469 -2.65 -22.19 9.91
CA ILE A 469 -2.45 -21.03 9.03
C ILE A 469 -2.37 -19.75 9.87
N PRO A 470 -1.24 -19.02 9.84
CA PRO A 470 -1.12 -17.75 10.55
C PRO A 470 -2.03 -16.67 9.96
N LEU A 471 -2.89 -16.10 10.81
CA LEU A 471 -3.89 -15.10 10.43
C LEU A 471 -3.45 -13.68 10.83
N ILE A 472 -3.62 -12.73 9.93
CA ILE A 472 -3.44 -11.30 10.19
C ILE A 472 -4.63 -10.49 9.67
N LEU A 473 -5.01 -9.41 10.35
CA LEU A 473 -6.02 -8.48 9.84
C LEU A 473 -5.33 -7.45 8.94
N SER A 474 -5.36 -7.67 7.62
CA SER A 474 -4.59 -6.85 6.66
C SER A 474 -5.19 -5.46 6.41
N GLU A 475 -6.49 -5.29 6.63
CA GLU A 475 -7.17 -3.99 6.65
C GLU A 475 -8.38 -3.98 7.59
N TYR A 476 -8.57 -2.84 8.27
CA TYR A 476 -9.80 -2.51 8.99
C TYR A 476 -9.86 -1.00 9.30
N GLY A 477 -11.02 -0.38 9.12
CA GLY A 477 -11.22 1.04 9.46
C GLY A 477 -12.51 1.61 8.87
N VAL A 478 -12.85 2.84 9.24
CA VAL A 478 -14.14 3.46 8.86
C VAL A 478 -13.96 4.91 8.46
N ASP A 479 -14.66 5.34 7.40
CA ASP A 479 -14.53 6.71 6.92
C ASP A 479 -15.06 7.68 7.98
N THR A 480 -14.27 8.71 8.25
CA THR A 480 -14.51 9.61 9.36
C THR A 480 -14.16 11.03 8.96
N ASN A 481 -15.15 11.92 9.00
CA ASN A 481 -14.95 13.34 8.81
C ASN A 481 -14.86 14.03 10.18
N PRO A 482 -13.73 14.66 10.55
CA PRO A 482 -13.57 15.32 11.85
C PRO A 482 -14.53 16.49 12.12
N LYS A 483 -15.38 16.86 11.16
CA LYS A 483 -16.44 17.84 11.32
C LYS A 483 -17.72 17.25 11.93
N PHE A 484 -17.93 15.94 11.83
CA PHE A 484 -19.17 15.31 12.25
C PHE A 484 -19.07 14.68 13.62
N HIS A 485 -20.11 14.87 14.43
CA HIS A 485 -20.15 14.44 15.82
C HIS A 485 -21.56 14.00 16.25
N SER A 486 -21.62 13.01 17.15
CA SER A 486 -22.89 12.51 17.68
C SER A 486 -22.76 11.98 19.11
N TYR A 487 -23.81 12.17 19.91
CA TYR A 487 -23.94 11.49 21.21
C TYR A 487 -24.28 10.01 21.08
N VAL A 488 -24.83 9.61 19.92
CA VAL A 488 -25.25 8.25 19.62
C VAL A 488 -24.66 7.89 18.26
N PRO A 489 -23.35 7.58 18.21
CA PRO A 489 -22.67 7.27 16.95
C PRO A 489 -23.29 6.03 16.28
N LYS A 490 -23.43 6.05 14.96
CA LYS A 490 -24.05 5.02 14.13
C LYS A 490 -23.25 4.79 12.85
N VAL A 491 -23.39 3.61 12.28
CA VAL A 491 -22.81 3.29 10.97
C VAL A 491 -23.21 4.34 9.92
N LYS A 492 -22.25 4.78 9.11
CA LYS A 492 -22.40 5.80 8.06
C LYS A 492 -22.84 7.20 8.52
N ASP A 493 -22.70 7.55 9.80
CA ASP A 493 -22.78 8.95 10.24
C ASP A 493 -21.44 9.70 10.09
N TYR A 494 -20.35 8.97 9.81
CA TYR A 494 -18.98 9.47 9.59
C TYR A 494 -18.39 10.25 10.77
N THR A 495 -18.92 10.04 11.98
CA THR A 495 -18.51 10.75 13.19
C THR A 495 -17.21 10.20 13.77
N GLU A 496 -16.42 11.05 14.42
CA GLU A 496 -15.23 10.58 15.15
C GLU A 496 -15.59 9.63 16.30
N GLU A 497 -16.73 9.83 16.95
CA GLU A 497 -17.20 8.95 18.01
C GLU A 497 -17.48 7.52 17.48
N TYR A 498 -17.99 7.39 16.26
CA TYR A 498 -18.16 6.08 15.62
C TYR A 498 -16.81 5.43 15.28
N GLN A 499 -15.87 6.21 14.73
CA GLN A 499 -14.50 5.75 14.44
C GLN A 499 -13.82 5.18 15.69
N LEU A 500 -13.94 5.90 16.80
CA LEU A 500 -13.37 5.54 18.08
C LEU A 500 -13.99 4.25 18.63
N MET A 501 -15.32 4.13 18.57
CA MET A 501 -16.04 2.92 18.98
C MET A 501 -15.62 1.70 18.14
N PHE A 502 -15.54 1.86 16.81
CA PHE A 502 -15.13 0.80 15.89
C PHE A 502 -13.72 0.31 16.20
N HIS A 503 -12.74 1.23 16.29
CA HIS A 503 -11.36 0.85 16.52
C HIS A 503 -11.12 0.28 17.92
N HIS A 504 -11.85 0.74 18.93
CA HIS A 504 -11.76 0.17 20.28
C HIS A 504 -12.25 -1.29 20.32
N ASN A 505 -13.28 -1.62 19.54
CA ASN A 505 -13.68 -3.01 19.35
C ASN A 505 -12.60 -3.83 18.63
N ALA A 506 -12.08 -3.31 17.51
CA ALA A 506 -11.12 -4.04 16.68
C ALA A 506 -9.80 -4.32 17.43
N ILE A 507 -9.26 -3.33 18.16
CA ILE A 507 -8.03 -3.53 18.94
C ILE A 507 -8.22 -4.59 20.04
N LYS A 508 -9.37 -4.60 20.73
CA LYS A 508 -9.69 -5.64 21.71
C LYS A 508 -9.78 -7.01 21.04
N ALA A 509 -10.48 -7.10 19.90
CA ALA A 509 -10.60 -8.35 19.15
C ALA A 509 -9.23 -8.97 18.78
N ILE A 510 -8.28 -8.14 18.33
CA ILE A 510 -6.91 -8.56 17.95
C ILE A 510 -6.08 -8.95 19.19
N HIS A 511 -6.07 -8.12 20.24
CA HIS A 511 -5.21 -8.34 21.40
C HIS A 511 -5.68 -9.51 22.28
N GLU A 512 -6.98 -9.76 22.35
CA GLU A 512 -7.57 -10.86 23.13
C GLU A 512 -7.39 -12.24 22.46
N ARG A 513 -6.94 -12.29 21.19
CA ARG A 513 -6.72 -13.52 20.42
C ARG A 513 -5.25 -13.73 20.09
N PRO A 514 -4.50 -14.55 20.86
CA PRO A 514 -3.07 -14.77 20.62
C PRO A 514 -2.72 -15.24 19.21
N PHE A 515 -3.56 -16.12 18.62
CA PHE A 515 -3.37 -16.70 17.28
C PHE A 515 -3.48 -15.70 16.12
N VAL A 516 -4.08 -14.52 16.36
CA VAL A 516 -4.07 -13.41 15.37
C VAL A 516 -2.74 -12.68 15.50
N ILE A 517 -1.89 -12.72 14.47
CA ILE A 517 -0.54 -12.13 14.51
C ILE A 517 -0.57 -10.63 14.85
N GLY A 518 -1.61 -9.94 14.39
CA GLY A 518 -1.81 -8.51 14.60
C GLY A 518 -2.80 -7.94 13.59
N GLY A 519 -2.69 -6.65 13.33
CA GLY A 519 -3.51 -6.01 12.30
C GLY A 519 -2.93 -4.70 11.79
N TYR A 520 -3.40 -4.30 10.61
CA TYR A 520 -3.06 -3.03 9.97
C TYR A 520 -4.28 -2.15 9.83
N VAL A 521 -4.28 -1.02 10.54
CA VAL A 521 -5.33 -0.01 10.40
C VAL A 521 -5.36 0.48 8.96
N TRP A 522 -6.54 0.38 8.32
CA TRP A 522 -6.81 1.04 7.05
C TRP A 522 -7.49 2.38 7.35
N ASN A 523 -6.79 3.51 7.33
CA ASN A 523 -5.37 3.71 7.01
C ASN A 523 -4.70 4.59 8.07
N MET A 524 -3.38 4.78 8.05
CA MET A 524 -2.72 5.77 8.91
C MET A 524 -3.18 7.19 8.56
N PHE A 525 -3.29 7.48 7.26
CA PHE A 525 -3.61 8.80 6.74
C PHE A 525 -4.82 8.73 5.80
N ASP A 526 -5.66 9.77 5.80
CA ASP A 526 -6.60 9.97 4.69
C ASP A 526 -5.78 10.13 3.40
N PHE A 527 -6.34 9.71 2.25
CA PHE A 527 -5.60 9.68 0.98
C PHE A 527 -6.52 9.94 -0.22
N GLY A 528 -5.92 10.23 -1.37
CA GLY A 528 -6.60 10.52 -2.63
C GLY A 528 -7.21 9.27 -3.26
N SER A 529 -8.53 9.31 -3.47
CA SER A 529 -9.28 8.33 -4.25
C SER A 529 -10.31 9.09 -5.10
N ALA A 530 -9.90 9.44 -6.32
CA ALA A 530 -10.63 10.29 -7.26
C ALA A 530 -12.12 9.91 -7.44
N ASN A 531 -12.46 8.62 -7.34
CA ASN A 531 -13.81 8.12 -7.58
C ASN A 531 -14.74 8.18 -6.35
N ARG A 532 -14.22 8.52 -5.15
CA ARG A 532 -15.03 8.58 -3.93
C ARG A 532 -15.85 9.86 -3.83
N LYS A 533 -17.08 9.74 -3.31
CA LYS A 533 -17.95 10.86 -2.93
C LYS A 533 -18.80 10.45 -1.72
N GLU A 534 -18.18 10.46 -0.55
CA GLU A 534 -18.80 10.02 0.70
C GLU A 534 -18.30 10.82 1.91
N GLY A 535 -19.02 10.77 3.02
CA GLY A 535 -18.62 11.44 4.27
C GLY A 535 -18.46 12.95 4.18
N GLY A 536 -19.24 13.61 3.31
CA GLY A 536 -19.18 15.05 3.09
C GLY A 536 -17.95 15.56 2.31
N GLU A 537 -17.14 14.66 1.76
CA GLU A 537 -15.96 15.01 0.94
C GLU A 537 -16.01 14.29 -0.41
N THR A 538 -15.22 14.75 -1.38
CA THR A 538 -15.07 14.14 -2.70
C THR A 538 -13.61 13.85 -2.98
N GLY A 539 -13.33 12.76 -3.70
CA GLY A 539 -12.01 12.38 -4.15
C GLY A 539 -11.07 11.86 -3.06
N ARG A 540 -11.60 11.49 -1.90
CA ARG A 540 -10.80 11.09 -0.73
C ARG A 540 -11.39 9.87 -0.03
N ASN A 541 -10.50 9.02 0.45
CA ASN A 541 -10.81 8.01 1.46
C ASN A 541 -10.50 8.62 2.83
N LEU A 542 -11.48 8.62 3.75
CA LEU A 542 -11.42 9.34 5.03
C LEU A 542 -11.19 8.41 6.23
N LYS A 543 -10.67 7.20 5.99
CA LYS A 543 -10.46 6.21 7.06
C LYS A 543 -9.22 6.47 7.91
N GLY A 544 -8.41 7.47 7.57
CA GLY A 544 -7.17 7.80 8.24
C GLY A 544 -7.33 8.03 9.73
N LEU A 545 -6.33 7.64 10.53
CA LEU A 545 -6.15 8.12 11.90
C LEU A 545 -5.73 9.60 11.92
N VAL A 546 -5.10 10.06 10.85
CA VAL A 546 -4.66 11.43 10.64
C VAL A 546 -5.19 11.93 9.29
N THR A 547 -5.52 13.22 9.21
CA THR A 547 -6.00 13.86 7.97
C THR A 547 -4.95 13.86 6.86
N PHE A 548 -5.41 14.06 5.62
CA PHE A 548 -4.59 13.93 4.40
C PHE A 548 -3.37 14.88 4.37
N ASP A 549 -3.51 16.05 5.01
CA ASP A 549 -2.47 17.08 5.18
C ASP A 549 -1.52 16.82 6.37
N ARG A 550 -1.71 15.72 7.10
CA ARG A 550 -0.97 15.34 8.32
C ARG A 550 -1.11 16.32 9.48
N LEU A 551 -2.09 17.23 9.47
CA LEU A 551 -2.26 18.26 10.49
C LEU A 551 -3.16 17.84 11.66
N THR A 552 -4.23 17.09 11.37
CA THR A 552 -5.22 16.71 12.39
C THR A 552 -5.12 15.24 12.72
N LYS A 553 -4.69 14.94 13.95
CA LYS A 553 -4.82 13.61 14.57
C LYS A 553 -6.26 13.45 15.07
N LYS A 554 -6.99 12.48 14.51
CA LYS A 554 -8.36 12.12 14.93
C LYS A 554 -8.32 11.43 16.29
N ASP A 555 -9.43 11.34 17.00
CA ASP A 555 -9.43 10.73 18.34
C ASP A 555 -9.00 9.25 18.33
N ALA A 556 -9.26 8.53 17.24
CA ALA A 556 -8.77 7.17 17.04
C ALA A 556 -7.23 7.07 17.04
N PHE A 557 -6.48 8.09 16.62
CA PHE A 557 -5.02 8.13 16.75
C PHE A 557 -4.60 7.98 18.22
N TYR A 558 -5.24 8.73 19.11
CA TYR A 558 -4.91 8.73 20.53
C TYR A 558 -5.39 7.45 21.23
N LEU A 559 -6.44 6.80 20.72
CA LEU A 559 -6.82 5.45 21.16
C LEU A 559 -5.67 4.48 20.91
N TYR A 560 -5.16 4.42 19.68
CA TYR A 560 -4.03 3.56 19.35
C TYR A 560 -2.77 3.94 20.15
N LYS A 561 -2.48 5.23 20.29
CA LYS A 561 -1.38 5.71 21.15
C LYS A 561 -1.51 5.20 22.59
N ALA A 562 -2.72 5.13 23.14
CA ALA A 562 -2.97 4.62 24.50
C ALA A 562 -2.69 3.12 24.64
N TYR A 563 -2.90 2.33 23.57
CA TYR A 563 -2.61 0.90 23.57
C TYR A 563 -1.16 0.56 23.21
N TRP A 564 -0.54 1.33 22.32
CA TRP A 564 0.71 0.94 21.68
C TRP A 564 1.93 1.72 22.16
N SER A 565 1.76 3.01 22.46
CA SER A 565 2.89 3.87 22.82
C SER A 565 3.30 3.68 24.28
N LYS A 566 4.62 3.65 24.50
CA LYS A 566 5.23 3.67 25.84
C LYS A 566 5.42 5.09 26.38
N GLU A 567 5.15 6.13 25.58
CA GLU A 567 5.25 7.53 25.99
C GLU A 567 4.05 7.94 26.87
N PRO A 568 4.25 8.37 28.13
CA PRO A 568 3.18 8.85 29.00
C PRO A 568 2.39 10.01 28.39
N PHE A 569 1.06 9.88 28.29
CA PHE A 569 0.20 10.98 27.83
C PHE A 569 -1.24 10.88 28.37
N VAL A 570 -1.98 11.98 28.29
CA VAL A 570 -3.45 12.01 28.45
C VAL A 570 -4.05 12.82 27.30
N HIS A 571 -5.23 12.41 26.82
CA HIS A 571 -5.98 13.10 25.78
C HIS A 571 -7.48 13.09 26.09
N LEU A 572 -8.11 14.26 26.04
CA LEU A 572 -9.57 14.44 26.05
C LEU A 572 -10.11 14.28 24.63
N ALA A 573 -10.89 13.21 24.43
CA ALA A 573 -11.60 12.95 23.18
C ALA A 573 -12.85 13.82 23.06
N GLY A 574 -13.35 14.02 21.84
CA GLY A 574 -14.51 14.85 21.52
C GLY A 574 -14.20 16.35 21.56
N ARG A 575 -12.93 16.74 21.43
CA ARG A 575 -12.49 18.16 21.48
C ARG A 575 -13.01 19.01 20.31
N ARG A 576 -13.37 18.37 19.19
CA ARG A 576 -13.99 19.02 18.02
C ARG A 576 -15.53 19.05 18.12
N PHE A 577 -16.11 18.20 18.97
CA PHE A 577 -17.51 18.27 19.39
C PHE A 577 -17.68 19.34 20.49
N VAL A 578 -17.42 20.59 20.14
CA VAL A 578 -17.40 21.74 21.07
C VAL A 578 -18.80 22.08 21.56
N ASN A 579 -19.79 22.21 20.66
CA ASN A 579 -21.13 22.63 21.00
C ASN A 579 -21.97 21.46 21.55
N ARG A 580 -22.24 21.48 22.86
CA ARG A 580 -22.95 20.42 23.57
C ARG A 580 -24.34 20.88 23.99
N HIS A 581 -25.39 20.36 23.34
CA HIS A 581 -26.77 20.73 23.67
C HIS A 581 -27.34 19.99 24.90
N GLN A 582 -26.74 18.87 25.31
CA GLN A 582 -27.16 18.14 26.51
C GLN A 582 -26.55 18.77 27.76
N ALA A 583 -27.31 18.80 28.86
CA ALA A 583 -26.80 19.28 30.15
C ALA A 583 -25.77 18.32 30.76
N GLN A 584 -26.01 17.02 30.62
CA GLN A 584 -25.14 15.95 31.09
C GLN A 584 -24.36 15.39 29.90
N ASN A 585 -23.04 15.32 30.03
CA ASN A 585 -22.14 14.88 28.97
C ASN A 585 -21.18 13.84 29.52
N ASP A 586 -20.86 12.83 28.72
CA ASP A 586 -19.80 11.90 29.04
C ASP A 586 -18.45 12.52 28.65
N ILE A 587 -17.49 12.52 29.57
CA ILE A 587 -16.13 13.01 29.33
C ILE A 587 -15.22 11.80 29.17
N MET A 588 -14.65 11.63 27.98
CA MET A 588 -13.78 10.51 27.66
C MET A 588 -12.30 10.95 27.66
N VAL A 589 -11.48 10.14 28.32
CA VAL A 589 -10.03 10.29 28.41
C VAL A 589 -9.38 9.07 27.77
N LEU A 590 -8.47 9.30 26.83
CA LEU A 590 -7.61 8.31 26.19
C LEU A 590 -6.19 8.45 26.76
N THR A 591 -5.64 7.38 27.34
CA THR A 591 -4.35 7.43 28.03
C THR A 591 -3.76 6.05 28.29
N ASN A 592 -2.43 5.95 28.34
CA ASN A 592 -1.72 4.78 28.86
C ASN A 592 -1.40 4.88 30.37
N LEU A 593 -1.92 5.92 31.06
CA LEU A 593 -1.71 6.13 32.50
C LEU A 593 -2.87 5.57 33.33
N GLN A 594 -2.52 5.01 34.49
CA GLN A 594 -3.48 4.35 35.36
C GLN A 594 -4.35 5.33 36.17
N ASP A 595 -3.74 6.38 36.71
CA ASP A 595 -4.38 7.34 37.60
C ASP A 595 -4.67 8.65 36.87
N VAL A 596 -5.96 8.91 36.61
CA VAL A 596 -6.43 10.17 36.00
C VAL A 596 -7.39 10.92 36.90
N ARG A 597 -7.31 12.24 36.84
CA ARG A 597 -8.18 13.18 37.58
C ARG A 597 -8.80 14.15 36.59
N VAL A 598 -10.12 14.27 36.63
CA VAL A 598 -10.89 15.13 35.73
C VAL A 598 -11.47 16.30 36.51
N TYR A 599 -11.35 17.49 35.95
CA TYR A 599 -11.84 18.73 36.49
C TYR A 599 -12.70 19.45 35.46
N VAL A 600 -13.73 20.15 35.92
CA VAL A 600 -14.54 21.06 35.09
C VAL A 600 -14.63 22.40 35.81
N ASN A 601 -14.26 23.48 35.12
CA ASN A 601 -14.21 24.83 35.67
C ASN A 601 -13.42 24.91 37.00
N ASN A 602 -12.26 24.24 37.02
CA ASN A 602 -11.39 24.06 38.19
C ASN A 602 -11.98 23.28 39.37
N ALA A 603 -13.22 22.78 39.29
CA ALA A 603 -13.80 21.89 40.27
C ALA A 603 -13.40 20.44 39.97
N PHE A 604 -12.95 19.71 41.00
CA PHE A 604 -12.67 18.28 40.89
C PHE A 604 -13.97 17.50 40.67
N ILE A 605 -14.02 16.69 39.62
CA ILE A 605 -15.20 15.89 39.25
C ILE A 605 -15.01 14.43 39.62
N ALA A 606 -13.89 13.82 39.19
CA ALA A 606 -13.66 12.40 39.38
C ALA A 606 -12.16 12.05 39.35
N ARG A 607 -11.83 10.93 40.00
CA ARG A 607 -10.56 10.21 39.85
C ARG A 607 -10.86 8.80 39.37
N ILE A 608 -10.18 8.35 38.32
CA ILE A 608 -10.30 6.99 37.79
C ILE A 608 -8.93 6.31 37.92
N GLN A 609 -8.90 5.14 38.54
CA GLN A 609 -7.71 4.28 38.64
C GLN A 609 -7.99 2.98 37.91
N SER A 610 -7.45 2.82 36.71
CA SER A 610 -7.69 1.66 35.83
C SER A 610 -6.61 1.53 34.76
N ASP A 611 -6.28 0.30 34.38
CA ASP A 611 -5.39 -0.03 33.27
C ASP A 611 -6.05 0.15 31.89
N GLU A 612 -7.37 0.34 31.83
CA GLU A 612 -8.07 0.55 30.55
C GLU A 612 -7.59 1.82 29.85
N ALA A 613 -7.27 1.70 28.56
CA ALA A 613 -6.84 2.81 27.71
C ALA A 613 -7.92 3.91 27.57
N VAL A 614 -9.20 3.51 27.66
CA VAL A 614 -10.36 4.40 27.56
C VAL A 614 -11.01 4.54 28.93
N LYS A 615 -11.09 5.77 29.43
CA LYS A 615 -11.67 6.11 30.73
C LYS A 615 -12.80 7.11 30.53
N ILE A 616 -13.98 6.85 31.09
CA ILE A 616 -15.18 7.68 30.88
C ILE A 616 -15.72 8.15 32.22
N VAL A 617 -15.86 9.47 32.40
CA VAL A 617 -16.63 10.07 33.48
C VAL A 617 -18.03 10.36 32.93
N LYS A 618 -19.03 9.63 33.42
CA LYS A 618 -20.40 9.72 32.91
C LYS A 618 -21.18 10.89 33.50
N ASN A 619 -22.12 11.42 32.72
CA ASN A 619 -23.13 12.39 33.16
C ASN A 619 -22.55 13.66 33.82
N VAL A 620 -21.44 14.17 33.32
CA VAL A 620 -20.81 15.41 33.81
C VAL A 620 -21.70 16.59 33.44
N LEU A 621 -22.11 17.36 34.45
CA LEU A 621 -22.97 18.52 34.27
C LEU A 621 -22.15 19.71 33.75
N LEU A 622 -22.50 20.23 32.57
CA LEU A 622 -21.92 21.45 32.02
C LEU A 622 -22.75 22.68 32.43
N SER A 623 -22.10 23.79 32.79
CA SER A 623 -22.74 25.09 32.98
C SER A 623 -23.10 25.70 31.62
N GLU A 624 -24.06 26.63 31.56
CA GLU A 624 -24.35 27.35 30.32
C GLU A 624 -23.13 28.13 29.83
N GLY A 625 -22.87 28.13 28.51
CA GLY A 625 -21.68 28.75 27.93
C GLY A 625 -20.42 27.88 28.04
N ASP A 626 -19.26 28.51 28.22
CA ASP A 626 -17.97 27.83 28.19
C ASP A 626 -17.69 27.02 29.46
N ASN A 627 -17.16 25.81 29.25
CA ASN A 627 -16.74 24.90 30.31
C ASN A 627 -15.33 24.40 30.03
N LEU A 628 -14.37 24.79 30.88
CA LEU A 628 -13.00 24.28 30.81
C LEU A 628 -12.94 22.89 31.42
N VAL A 629 -12.73 21.88 30.59
CA VAL A 629 -12.47 20.51 31.00
C VAL A 629 -10.97 20.29 31.03
N ARG A 630 -10.45 19.81 32.15
CA ARG A 630 -9.03 19.55 32.36
C ARG A 630 -8.83 18.14 32.89
N VAL A 631 -7.85 17.43 32.35
CA VAL A 631 -7.44 16.12 32.84
C VAL A 631 -5.97 16.13 33.26
N GLU A 632 -5.69 15.52 34.40
CA GLU A 632 -4.34 15.22 34.86
C GLU A 632 -4.16 13.70 34.89
N GLY A 633 -3.11 13.18 34.27
CA GLY A 633 -2.67 11.79 34.43
C GLY A 633 -1.33 11.73 35.15
N VAL A 634 -1.20 10.82 36.10
CA VAL A 634 0.04 10.66 36.88
C VAL A 634 0.78 9.42 36.42
N ASP A 635 2.04 9.57 36.01
CA ASP A 635 2.90 8.44 35.65
C ASP A 635 3.44 7.69 36.89
N GLY A 636 4.05 6.52 36.67
CA GLY A 636 4.62 5.72 37.76
C GLY A 636 5.80 6.38 38.51
N ARG A 637 6.30 7.52 38.03
CA ARG A 637 7.37 8.33 38.65
C ARG A 637 6.83 9.57 39.38
N GLY A 638 5.52 9.81 39.31
CA GLY A 638 4.86 10.98 39.89
C GLY A 638 4.85 12.21 38.98
N SER A 639 5.30 12.11 37.72
CA SER A 639 5.15 13.18 36.74
C SER A 639 3.69 13.32 36.32
N VAL A 640 3.24 14.55 36.08
CA VAL A 640 1.86 14.84 35.69
C VAL A 640 1.82 15.20 34.21
N CYS A 641 1.11 14.39 33.42
CA CYS A 641 0.66 14.73 32.07
C CYS A 641 -0.68 15.47 32.17
N MET A 642 -0.89 16.49 31.35
CA MET A 642 -2.12 17.29 31.40
C MET A 642 -2.64 17.57 29.99
N ASP A 643 -3.96 17.60 29.85
CA ASP A 643 -4.65 18.04 28.64
C ASP A 643 -5.91 18.83 29.02
N GLU A 644 -6.31 19.76 28.15
CA GLU A 644 -7.41 20.70 28.37
C GLU A 644 -8.23 20.87 27.09
N MET A 645 -9.54 20.99 27.25
CA MET A 645 -10.44 21.42 26.18
C MET A 645 -11.54 22.33 26.72
N VAL A 646 -12.12 23.15 25.86
CA VAL A 646 -13.28 23.97 26.18
C VAL A 646 -14.49 23.40 25.47
N LEU A 647 -15.53 23.05 26.23
CA LEU A 647 -16.83 22.66 25.70
C LEU A 647 -17.81 23.81 25.90
N HIS A 648 -18.63 24.09 24.89
CA HIS A 648 -19.62 25.16 24.93
C HIS A 648 -21.02 24.58 25.04
N ARG A 649 -21.70 24.80 26.17
CA ARG A 649 -23.08 24.32 26.36
C ARG A 649 -24.06 25.25 25.64
N VAL A 650 -24.79 24.69 24.69
CA VAL A 650 -25.85 25.34 23.90
C VAL A 650 -27.22 24.75 24.25
N TYR A 651 -28.31 25.35 23.78
CA TYR A 651 -29.67 24.81 23.98
C TYR A 651 -30.14 23.93 22.82
N GLU A 652 -29.82 24.33 21.59
CA GLU A 652 -30.21 23.62 20.38
C GLU A 652 -29.03 22.81 19.83
N PRO A 653 -29.28 21.65 19.19
CA PRO A 653 -28.24 20.91 18.46
C PRO A 653 -27.54 21.76 17.41
N ASP A 654 -26.23 21.57 17.27
CA ASP A 654 -25.46 22.17 16.17
C ASP A 654 -25.57 21.28 14.93
N GLU A 655 -26.37 21.72 13.97
CA GLU A 655 -26.63 21.00 12.73
C GLU A 655 -25.36 20.82 11.86
N SER A 656 -24.29 21.61 12.08
CA SER A 656 -23.04 21.44 11.34
C SER A 656 -22.30 20.13 11.66
N TYR A 657 -22.61 19.50 12.80
CA TYR A 657 -22.07 18.20 13.19
C TYR A 657 -22.78 17.00 12.54
N ILE A 658 -23.90 17.24 11.88
CA ILE A 658 -24.72 16.17 11.32
C ILE A 658 -24.40 16.04 9.84
N HIS A 659 -23.92 14.86 9.44
CA HIS A 659 -23.80 14.55 8.02
C HIS A 659 -25.19 14.46 7.40
N VAL A 660 -25.59 15.50 6.67
CA VAL A 660 -26.82 15.50 5.89
C VAL A 660 -26.58 14.72 4.62
N VAL A 661 -27.07 13.49 4.58
CA VAL A 661 -27.16 12.74 3.33
C VAL A 661 -28.17 13.47 2.45
N GLU A 662 -27.73 14.00 1.31
CA GLU A 662 -28.66 14.49 0.30
C GLU A 662 -29.66 13.38 0.00
N ASP A 663 -30.94 13.66 0.26
CA ASP A 663 -32.02 12.73 0.10
C ASP A 663 -32.19 12.40 -1.40
N GLN A 664 -31.39 11.47 -1.90
CA GLN A 664 -31.54 10.94 -3.26
C GLN A 664 -32.89 10.21 -3.40
N SER A 665 -33.59 9.88 -2.30
CA SER A 665 -34.92 9.25 -2.38
C SER A 665 -35.97 10.13 -3.05
N LYS A 666 -35.78 11.46 -3.15
CA LYS A 666 -36.75 12.33 -3.82
C LYS A 666 -36.70 12.27 -5.35
N ASN A 667 -35.72 11.61 -5.96
CA ASN A 667 -35.66 11.41 -7.41
C ASN A 667 -35.04 10.06 -7.87
N VAL A 668 -34.78 9.11 -6.97
CA VAL A 668 -34.43 7.75 -7.39
C VAL A 668 -35.72 7.01 -7.71
N VAL A 669 -36.15 7.12 -8.97
CA VAL A 669 -36.87 6.01 -9.61
C VAL A 669 -35.90 4.85 -9.52
N ASN A 670 -36.24 3.80 -8.77
CA ASN A 670 -35.39 2.61 -8.77
C ASN A 670 -35.25 2.18 -10.23
N TRP A 671 -34.02 2.06 -10.73
CA TRP A 671 -33.80 1.87 -12.17
C TRP A 671 -34.51 0.63 -12.74
N PHE A 672 -34.88 -0.31 -11.86
CA PHE A 672 -35.63 -1.52 -12.15
C PHE A 672 -37.16 -1.39 -12.02
N GLU A 673 -37.71 -0.32 -11.43
CA GLU A 673 -39.17 -0.05 -11.36
C GLU A 673 -39.80 0.14 -12.76
N LYS A 674 -38.98 0.35 -13.79
CA LYS A 674 -39.42 0.38 -15.18
C LYS A 674 -39.69 -1.03 -15.76
N PHE A 675 -39.34 -2.10 -15.04
CA PHE A 675 -39.58 -3.47 -15.47
C PHE A 675 -40.76 -4.08 -14.71
N ASP A 676 -41.52 -4.93 -15.40
CA ASP A 676 -42.59 -5.71 -14.78
C ASP A 676 -41.97 -6.88 -13.99
N LEU A 677 -42.03 -6.79 -12.66
CA LEU A 677 -41.52 -7.79 -11.71
C LEU A 677 -42.65 -8.52 -10.97
N SER A 678 -43.89 -8.45 -11.49
CA SER A 678 -45.08 -8.99 -10.81
C SER A 678 -45.14 -10.51 -10.75
N GLU A 679 -44.33 -11.22 -11.54
CA GLU A 679 -44.26 -12.68 -11.57
C GLU A 679 -43.05 -13.22 -10.80
N THR A 680 -43.30 -13.93 -9.70
CA THR A 680 -42.27 -14.43 -8.77
C THR A 680 -41.92 -15.91 -8.94
N GLU A 681 -42.51 -16.62 -9.90
CA GLU A 681 -42.21 -18.03 -10.14
C GLU A 681 -40.90 -18.19 -10.94
N ALA A 682 -39.92 -18.85 -10.33
CA ALA A 682 -38.65 -19.20 -10.95
C ALA A 682 -38.86 -20.19 -12.12
N VAL A 683 -38.16 -19.96 -13.23
CA VAL A 683 -38.17 -20.89 -14.37
C VAL A 683 -37.06 -21.91 -14.20
N PRO A 684 -37.33 -23.22 -14.38
CA PRO A 684 -36.28 -24.23 -14.40
C PRO A 684 -35.35 -23.97 -15.60
N LEU A 685 -34.06 -23.79 -15.31
CA LEU A 685 -33.05 -23.51 -16.33
C LEU A 685 -32.84 -24.75 -17.22
N LYS A 686 -32.98 -24.58 -18.52
CA LYS A 686 -32.69 -25.59 -19.55
C LYS A 686 -31.21 -25.59 -19.90
N ASP A 687 -30.61 -26.78 -19.92
CA ASP A 687 -29.24 -26.98 -20.41
C ASP A 687 -29.12 -26.54 -21.88
N GLY A 688 -28.00 -25.91 -22.22
CA GLY A 688 -27.75 -25.38 -23.57
C GLY A 688 -28.44 -24.05 -23.89
N TYR A 689 -29.03 -23.37 -22.90
CA TYR A 689 -29.62 -22.04 -23.04
C TYR A 689 -28.90 -21.02 -22.16
N TYR A 690 -28.96 -19.74 -22.52
CA TYR A 690 -28.40 -18.66 -21.71
C TYR A 690 -29.16 -18.49 -20.38
N SER A 691 -28.48 -17.97 -19.36
CA SER A 691 -29.03 -17.67 -18.04
C SER A 691 -28.25 -16.55 -17.36
N THR A 692 -28.77 -16.08 -16.22
CA THR A 692 -28.07 -15.13 -15.33
C THR A 692 -26.76 -15.65 -14.75
N PHE A 693 -26.49 -16.96 -14.84
CA PHE A 693 -25.24 -17.59 -14.42
C PHE A 693 -24.12 -17.50 -15.47
N ASP A 694 -24.46 -17.20 -16.73
CA ASP A 694 -23.47 -17.02 -17.79
C ASP A 694 -22.69 -15.72 -17.60
N THR A 695 -21.43 -15.70 -18.06
CA THR A 695 -20.61 -14.49 -17.97
C THR A 695 -21.19 -13.42 -18.88
N ILE A 696 -20.92 -12.15 -18.56
CA ILE A 696 -21.35 -11.04 -19.40
C ILE A 696 -20.72 -11.17 -20.80
N GLU A 697 -19.48 -11.67 -20.91
CA GLU A 697 -18.85 -11.99 -22.19
C GLU A 697 -19.63 -13.07 -22.97
N ASP A 698 -20.04 -14.15 -22.31
CA ASP A 698 -20.89 -15.19 -22.93
C ASP A 698 -22.19 -14.58 -23.47
N LEU A 699 -22.85 -13.71 -22.69
CA LEU A 699 -24.05 -13.00 -23.13
C LEU A 699 -23.75 -12.10 -24.33
N TYR A 700 -22.59 -11.44 -24.35
CA TYR A 700 -22.17 -10.57 -25.45
C TYR A 700 -21.79 -11.31 -26.72
N SER A 701 -21.45 -12.60 -26.63
CA SER A 701 -21.18 -13.46 -27.79
C SER A 701 -22.43 -13.74 -28.65
N ASN A 702 -23.63 -13.49 -28.12
CA ASN A 702 -24.90 -13.65 -28.84
C ASN A 702 -25.72 -12.35 -28.80
N GLU A 703 -26.06 -11.80 -29.97
CA GLU A 703 -26.77 -10.51 -30.06
C GLU A 703 -28.12 -10.49 -29.32
N ALA A 704 -28.85 -11.61 -29.24
CA ALA A 704 -30.11 -11.67 -28.50
C ALA A 704 -29.87 -11.68 -26.98
N ALA A 705 -28.89 -12.44 -26.50
CA ALA A 705 -28.54 -12.49 -25.07
C ALA A 705 -27.94 -11.15 -24.60
N LYS A 706 -27.09 -10.54 -25.43
CA LYS A 706 -26.56 -9.18 -25.24
C LYS A 706 -27.67 -8.14 -25.16
N ALA A 707 -28.67 -8.21 -26.03
CA ALA A 707 -29.81 -7.28 -25.99
C ALA A 707 -30.59 -7.41 -24.69
N VAL A 708 -30.78 -8.63 -24.17
CA VAL A 708 -31.37 -8.85 -22.84
C VAL A 708 -30.49 -8.22 -21.76
N PHE A 709 -29.17 -8.46 -21.77
CA PHE A 709 -28.28 -7.82 -20.80
C PHE A 709 -28.38 -6.28 -20.85
N LEU A 710 -28.26 -5.67 -22.03
CA LEU A 710 -28.29 -4.22 -22.22
C LEU A 710 -29.64 -3.59 -21.84
N LYS A 711 -30.75 -4.33 -21.99
CA LYS A 711 -32.08 -3.88 -21.56
C LYS A 711 -32.10 -3.56 -20.06
N TYR A 712 -31.47 -4.40 -19.25
CA TYR A 712 -31.42 -4.24 -17.79
C TYR A 712 -30.23 -3.36 -17.36
N PHE A 713 -29.06 -3.62 -17.93
CA PHE A 713 -27.77 -3.12 -17.45
C PHE A 713 -27.06 -2.16 -18.41
N GLY A 714 -27.73 -1.67 -19.46
CA GLY A 714 -27.13 -0.70 -20.41
C GLY A 714 -26.63 0.60 -19.77
N HIS A 715 -27.05 0.91 -18.55
CA HIS A 715 -26.58 2.05 -17.77
C HIS A 715 -25.22 1.80 -17.08
N VAL A 716 -24.81 0.53 -16.90
CA VAL A 716 -23.51 0.19 -16.27
C VAL A 716 -22.41 -0.06 -17.31
N THR A 717 -22.72 -0.14 -18.59
CA THR A 717 -21.76 -0.53 -19.65
C THR A 717 -20.75 0.54 -20.02
N GLY A 718 -20.93 1.79 -19.56
CA GLY A 718 -19.95 2.86 -19.75
C GLY A 718 -18.87 2.93 -18.67
N ASN A 719 -18.91 2.01 -17.68
CA ASN A 719 -17.96 1.98 -16.58
C ASN A 719 -16.71 1.15 -16.98
N PRO A 720 -15.48 1.64 -16.81
CA PRO A 720 -14.27 0.85 -17.02
C PRO A 720 -14.25 -0.49 -16.25
N PHE A 721 -14.88 -0.51 -15.06
CA PHE A 721 -15.10 -1.74 -14.27
C PHE A 721 -15.88 -2.81 -15.04
N PHE A 722 -16.83 -2.39 -15.88
CA PHE A 722 -17.64 -3.29 -16.67
C PHE A 722 -16.78 -4.03 -17.70
N GLU A 723 -16.00 -3.31 -18.50
CA GLU A 723 -15.16 -3.91 -19.56
C GLU A 723 -14.15 -4.93 -19.01
N VAL A 724 -13.54 -4.65 -17.85
CA VAL A 724 -12.53 -5.55 -17.24
C VAL A 724 -13.12 -6.77 -16.55
N THR A 725 -14.41 -6.74 -16.20
CA THR A 725 -15.05 -7.85 -15.49
C THR A 725 -15.93 -8.72 -16.40
N MET A 726 -16.12 -8.36 -17.68
CA MET A 726 -17.08 -9.04 -18.56
C MET A 726 -16.87 -10.55 -18.64
N ASN A 727 -15.62 -11.00 -18.70
CA ASN A 727 -15.24 -12.40 -18.84
C ASN A 727 -15.36 -13.22 -17.55
N VAL A 728 -15.48 -12.58 -16.39
CA VAL A 728 -15.47 -13.24 -15.07
C VAL A 728 -16.75 -13.01 -14.27
N MET A 729 -17.51 -11.98 -14.60
CA MET A 729 -18.72 -11.55 -13.91
C MET A 729 -19.97 -12.05 -14.63
N SER A 730 -20.93 -12.59 -13.88
CA SER A 730 -22.28 -12.94 -14.33
C SER A 730 -23.30 -12.04 -13.63
N ILE A 731 -24.54 -12.02 -14.13
CA ILE A 731 -25.62 -11.23 -13.50
C ILE A 731 -25.90 -11.75 -12.07
N GLU A 732 -25.80 -13.06 -11.86
CA GLU A 732 -25.95 -13.66 -10.53
C GLU A 732 -24.88 -13.15 -9.55
N LYS A 733 -23.62 -13.07 -10.00
CA LYS A 733 -22.53 -12.50 -9.20
C LYS A 733 -22.69 -11.01 -8.96
N MET A 734 -23.16 -10.25 -9.97
CA MET A 734 -23.50 -8.85 -9.78
C MET A 734 -24.55 -8.67 -8.67
N ALA A 735 -25.50 -9.60 -8.53
CA ALA A 735 -26.54 -9.51 -7.52
C ALA A 735 -26.04 -9.77 -6.09
N GLN A 736 -24.89 -10.41 -5.93
CA GLN A 736 -24.23 -10.59 -4.63
C GLN A 736 -23.48 -9.33 -4.19
N LEU A 737 -23.22 -8.40 -5.11
CA LEU A 737 -22.53 -7.14 -4.84
C LEU A 737 -23.57 -6.04 -4.57
N GLU A 738 -23.66 -5.60 -3.31
CA GLU A 738 -24.67 -4.63 -2.84
C GLU A 738 -24.68 -3.32 -3.66
N PHE A 739 -23.55 -2.95 -4.25
CA PHE A 739 -23.40 -1.82 -5.17
C PHE A 739 -24.42 -1.83 -6.32
N TYR A 740 -24.73 -2.98 -6.90
CA TYR A 740 -25.65 -3.08 -8.06
C TYR A 740 -27.12 -3.01 -7.68
N LYS A 741 -27.45 -3.21 -6.39
CA LYS A 741 -28.83 -3.19 -5.87
C LYS A 741 -29.80 -4.06 -6.70
N ILE A 742 -29.33 -5.22 -7.15
CA ILE A 742 -30.14 -6.15 -7.94
C ILE A 742 -31.03 -6.93 -6.96
N VAL A 743 -32.34 -6.85 -7.17
CA VAL A 743 -33.33 -7.60 -6.39
C VAL A 743 -33.53 -9.00 -6.97
N PRO A 744 -33.83 -10.03 -6.15
CA PRO A 744 -34.01 -11.40 -6.63
C PRO A 744 -35.06 -11.56 -7.74
N GLU A 745 -36.12 -10.77 -7.70
CA GLU A 745 -37.20 -10.77 -8.71
C GLU A 745 -36.69 -10.39 -10.10
N LEU A 746 -35.65 -9.55 -10.17
CA LEU A 746 -35.01 -9.15 -11.42
C LEU A 746 -34.28 -10.32 -12.07
N LEU A 747 -33.61 -11.16 -11.27
CA LEU A 747 -32.91 -12.37 -11.74
C LEU A 747 -33.90 -13.36 -12.36
N ILE A 748 -35.08 -13.52 -11.74
CA ILE A 748 -36.17 -14.37 -12.25
C ILE A 748 -36.67 -13.84 -13.60
N ALA A 749 -36.92 -12.53 -13.70
CA ALA A 749 -37.36 -11.90 -14.95
C ALA A 749 -36.32 -12.05 -16.07
N MET A 750 -35.03 -11.88 -15.76
CA MET A 750 -33.95 -12.04 -16.73
C MET A 750 -33.78 -13.50 -17.16
N ASN A 751 -33.87 -14.46 -16.25
CA ASN A 751 -33.80 -15.89 -16.60
C ASN A 751 -34.94 -16.31 -17.54
N LYS A 752 -36.13 -15.71 -17.44
CA LYS A 752 -37.24 -15.95 -18.40
C LYS A 752 -36.88 -15.52 -19.83
N GLU A 753 -36.17 -14.39 -19.97
CA GLU A 753 -35.76 -13.86 -21.27
C GLU A 753 -34.49 -14.52 -21.82
N LEU A 754 -33.54 -14.86 -20.95
CA LEU A 754 -32.28 -15.51 -21.33
C LEU A 754 -32.48 -17.00 -21.64
N ASN A 755 -33.25 -17.72 -20.81
CA ASN A 755 -33.39 -19.17 -20.89
C ASN A 755 -34.36 -19.66 -21.99
N VAL A 756 -34.63 -18.81 -22.98
CA VAL A 756 -35.25 -19.16 -24.27
C VAL A 756 -34.29 -18.98 -25.45
N ILE A 757 -33.09 -18.43 -25.21
CA ILE A 757 -32.03 -18.21 -26.19
C ILE A 757 -31.06 -19.39 -26.11
N GLN A 758 -31.00 -20.18 -27.18
CA GLN A 758 -30.12 -21.35 -27.26
C GLN A 758 -28.66 -20.91 -27.51
N LYS A 759 -27.72 -21.52 -26.79
CA LYS A 759 -26.28 -21.37 -27.06
C LYS A 759 -25.95 -22.10 -28.35
N VAL A 760 -25.17 -21.47 -29.21
CA VAL A 760 -24.71 -22.13 -30.45
C VAL A 760 -23.63 -23.14 -30.05
N GLU A 761 -23.80 -24.41 -30.40
CA GLU A 761 -22.74 -25.40 -30.23
C GLU A 761 -21.52 -24.96 -31.03
N ALA A 762 -20.35 -24.87 -30.38
CA ALA A 762 -19.10 -24.79 -31.10
C ALA A 762 -18.99 -26.09 -31.92
N GLU A 763 -18.95 -25.97 -33.25
CA GLU A 763 -18.60 -27.09 -34.12
C GLU A 763 -17.23 -27.62 -33.67
N THR A 764 -17.23 -28.71 -32.91
CA THR A 764 -16.06 -29.56 -32.78
C THR A 764 -15.73 -30.05 -34.18
N SER A 765 -14.67 -29.50 -34.76
CA SER A 765 -14.05 -30.02 -35.97
C SER A 765 -13.50 -31.41 -35.67
N ASP A 766 -14.36 -32.42 -35.81
CA ASP A 766 -13.97 -33.80 -36.05
C ASP A 766 -13.16 -33.83 -37.35
N VAL A 767 -11.83 -33.73 -37.25
CA VAL A 767 -10.93 -34.13 -38.32
C VAL A 767 -10.72 -35.65 -38.19
N GLN A 768 -11.61 -36.41 -38.82
CA GLN A 768 -11.32 -37.76 -39.27
C GLN A 768 -10.46 -37.70 -40.56
N GLN A 769 -9.15 -37.86 -40.42
CA GLN A 769 -8.23 -38.74 -41.18
C GLN A 769 -6.77 -38.29 -41.05
#